data_AF-A0A6J0SHT5-F1
#
_entry.id   AF-A0A6J0SHT5-F1
#
_cell.length_a   1.000
_cell.length_b   1.000
_cell.length_c   1.000
_cell.angle_alpha   90.00
_cell.angle_beta   90.00
_cell.angle_gamma   90.00
#
_symmetry.space_group_name_H-M   'P 1'
#
loop_
_entity.id
_entity.type
_entity.pdbx_description
1 polymer ?
#
loop_
_entity_poly.entity_id
_entity_poly.type
_entity_poly.pdbx_seq_one_letter_code
_entity_poly.pdbx_strand_id
1 'polypeptide(L)'
;MDHFISEGPSSDREWNSHSGGVTNNHQHILALAFAVKEVNENPHLLPNLTLGFHIYDSYFDAKQTYYSTLLLTSTLEAFVPNYICTMEENLIAVVGGPDSETSLHVAPILDIYKIPQLVYASAPLMDDKTPGLPFYKTFPKEALLYEGILSLLLDFKWTWIGVLIIDSDGGERFSQNVLPSWSEHGICIAVVQRVPTFGFKHNFDVWLKRYVIIYEKIMSSNANVWLVYGESYAMTHWKLLSCISELKAVTQALKGKVWIMTADIVFASFECQSTQERELIHGALSFTIHPSHLPGLYQYVTSQTPSSITENGFIRDFRQQPFSCVFYNKDVGDVEGNICTGQETLESLSGAYLESSMSGYSYYIYRAVYAVVHALNAMAQSRQKHNLMVDRKRLQSPYQLAWQTRPVSVCTESCPPGSSKKVKEGEPFCCHDCIPCPNGKISDQKDMNDCVTCVDGKYPNKNKDSCIPKDTNFLFYGEPLGISLASIALSFSLITAMVLGTYLKHHNTPIVKANNQDLAYMLLVALLLCFLCVLPFIGQPQKVTCLLRQTTFGIVFSVAVSCVLAKTIAVVVAFMATKPGSKMRTWVGKRLSTTIVTSCSLTQAGICTVWLATSPPFPDVDVHSMIQEIILECNEGSVALFYCVLGYMGFLAIVSCSVAFFARNLPDSFNEAKYIAMSMLLFCSVWLFFVPAYLSTKGKYMVAVEIFAILASSAGLLGCIFFPKAFIILFRPHLNKREQLTRKTH
;
A
#
# COMPACT_ATOMS: atom_id res chain seq x y z
N MET A 1 -58.59 11.66 -21.28
CA MET A 1 -57.16 11.93 -21.58
C MET A 1 -56.50 10.66 -21.12
N ASP A 2 -56.39 9.76 -22.08
CA ASP A 2 -56.60 8.34 -21.84
C ASP A 2 -55.27 7.72 -21.40
N HIS A 3 -55.26 7.15 -20.20
CA HIS A 3 -54.07 6.54 -19.63
C HIS A 3 -53.89 5.15 -20.23
N PHE A 4 -53.21 5.05 -21.37
CA PHE A 4 -52.87 3.75 -21.96
C PHE A 4 -51.70 3.11 -21.21
N ILE A 5 -51.98 2.14 -20.35
CA ILE A 5 -51.03 1.07 -20.02
C ILE A 5 -51.04 0.11 -21.22
N SER A 6 -50.11 0.29 -22.16
CA SER A 6 -49.94 -0.65 -23.28
C SER A 6 -49.25 -1.91 -22.79
N GLU A 7 -50.01 -2.97 -22.54
CA GLU A 7 -49.46 -4.33 -22.50
C GLU A 7 -49.02 -4.71 -23.92
N GLY A 8 -47.74 -5.03 -24.09
CA GLY A 8 -47.24 -5.58 -25.35
C GLY A 8 -47.97 -6.88 -25.72
N PRO A 9 -48.00 -7.26 -27.01
CA PRO A 9 -48.77 -8.41 -27.45
C PRO A 9 -48.28 -9.68 -26.76
N SER A 10 -49.14 -10.26 -25.92
CA SER A 10 -49.02 -11.61 -25.42
C SER A 10 -49.27 -12.61 -26.57
N SER A 11 -48.30 -12.73 -27.48
CA SER A 11 -48.25 -13.88 -28.38
C SER A 11 -47.76 -15.10 -27.61
N ASP A 12 -48.65 -15.67 -26.80
CA ASP A 12 -48.80 -17.11 -26.61
C ASP A 12 -50.02 -17.34 -25.70
N ARG A 13 -51.16 -17.57 -26.36
CA ARG A 13 -52.37 -18.14 -25.77
C ARG A 13 -52.09 -19.58 -25.36
N GLU A 14 -51.44 -19.80 -24.21
CA GLU A 14 -51.44 -21.08 -23.48
C GLU A 14 -50.56 -21.00 -22.22
N TRP A 15 -50.88 -20.10 -21.28
CA TRP A 15 -50.35 -20.23 -19.92
C TRP A 15 -51.49 -20.06 -18.92
N ASN A 16 -51.98 -21.20 -18.44
CA ASN A 16 -53.02 -21.34 -17.43
C ASN A 16 -52.74 -20.41 -16.25
N SER A 17 -53.67 -19.47 -16.04
CA SER A 17 -53.72 -18.45 -15.00
C SER A 17 -53.93 -19.00 -13.58
N HIS A 18 -53.51 -20.24 -13.29
CA HIS A 18 -53.75 -20.91 -12.01
C HIS A 18 -52.53 -20.95 -11.08
N SER A 19 -51.45 -20.19 -11.36
CA SER A 19 -50.25 -20.22 -10.50
C SER A 19 -49.37 -18.95 -10.48
N GLY A 20 -49.93 -17.77 -10.78
CA GLY A 20 -49.20 -16.50 -10.69
C GLY A 20 -49.61 -15.69 -9.46
N GLY A 21 -48.84 -15.76 -8.37
CA GLY A 21 -49.10 -14.94 -7.16
C GLY A 21 -48.95 -13.44 -7.41
N VAL A 22 -49.70 -12.62 -6.65
CA VAL A 22 -49.65 -11.15 -6.71
C VAL A 22 -48.23 -10.64 -6.46
N THR A 23 -47.61 -9.98 -7.43
CA THR A 23 -46.35 -9.27 -7.16
C THR A 23 -46.64 -7.96 -6.42
N ASN A 24 -45.99 -7.72 -5.28
CA ASN A 24 -46.07 -6.45 -4.55
C ASN A 24 -45.60 -5.21 -5.34
N ASN A 25 -45.07 -5.42 -6.55
CA ASN A 25 -44.71 -4.38 -7.51
C ASN A 25 -45.89 -3.48 -7.92
N HIS A 26 -47.13 -3.78 -7.54
CA HIS A 26 -48.27 -2.89 -7.77
C HIS A 26 -48.10 -1.48 -7.20
N GLN A 27 -47.54 -1.34 -6.00
CA GLN A 27 -47.27 -0.04 -5.38
C GLN A 27 -46.14 0.71 -6.12
N HIS A 28 -45.24 0.00 -6.79
CA HIS A 28 -44.21 0.60 -7.63
C HIS A 28 -44.86 1.25 -8.87
N ILE A 29 -45.76 0.52 -9.53
CA ILE A 29 -46.50 0.98 -10.70
C ILE A 29 -47.41 2.17 -10.35
N LEU A 30 -48.16 2.07 -9.24
CA LEU A 30 -49.04 3.16 -8.80
C LEU A 30 -48.25 4.42 -8.39
N ALA A 31 -47.06 4.26 -7.80
CA ALA A 31 -46.19 5.39 -7.47
C ALA A 31 -45.64 6.09 -8.73
N LEU A 32 -45.28 5.32 -9.77
CA LEU A 32 -44.91 5.86 -11.08
C LEU A 32 -46.06 6.67 -11.69
N ALA A 33 -47.26 6.08 -11.73
CA ALA A 33 -48.45 6.71 -12.28
C ALA A 33 -48.83 7.99 -11.52
N PHE A 34 -48.77 7.95 -10.18
CA PHE A 34 -49.02 9.11 -9.33
C PHE A 34 -48.03 10.25 -9.61
N ALA A 35 -46.73 9.94 -9.68
CA ALA A 35 -45.69 10.95 -9.95
C ALA A 35 -45.89 11.62 -11.31
N VAL A 36 -46.23 10.85 -12.34
CA VAL A 36 -46.50 11.37 -13.69
C VAL A 36 -47.75 12.25 -13.71
N LYS A 37 -48.82 11.83 -13.02
CA LYS A 37 -50.03 12.65 -12.87
C LYS A 37 -49.72 14.00 -12.23
N GLU A 38 -49.02 13.99 -11.09
CA GLU A 38 -48.69 15.20 -10.34
C GLU A 38 -47.84 16.18 -11.17
N VAL A 39 -46.90 15.66 -11.96
CA VAL A 39 -46.07 16.47 -12.86
C VAL A 39 -46.90 17.07 -13.99
N ASN A 40 -47.78 16.29 -14.63
CA ASN A 40 -48.63 16.76 -15.73
C ASN A 40 -49.67 17.80 -15.27
N GLU A 41 -50.11 17.74 -14.00
CA GLU A 41 -51.03 18.71 -13.40
C GLU A 41 -50.31 19.99 -12.91
N ASN A 42 -48.98 19.99 -12.84
CA ASN A 42 -48.19 21.12 -12.35
C ASN A 42 -47.77 22.09 -13.48
N PRO A 43 -48.34 23.31 -13.55
CA PRO A 43 -48.06 24.25 -14.63
C PRO A 43 -46.62 24.81 -14.62
N HIS A 44 -45.87 24.63 -13.54
CA HIS A 44 -44.47 25.08 -13.44
C HIS A 44 -43.46 24.05 -13.93
N LEU A 45 -43.89 22.80 -14.15
CA LEU A 45 -43.05 21.71 -14.61
C LEU A 45 -43.52 21.28 -16.00
N LEU A 46 -42.69 21.49 -17.02
CA LEU A 46 -42.93 21.04 -18.40
C LEU A 46 -44.28 21.49 -19.02
N PRO A 47 -44.59 22.81 -19.06
CA PRO A 47 -45.94 23.31 -19.41
C PRO A 47 -46.46 22.98 -20.82
N ASN A 48 -45.59 22.54 -21.74
CA ASN A 48 -45.94 22.19 -23.13
C ASN A 48 -45.60 20.74 -23.48
N LEU A 49 -45.36 19.89 -22.47
CA LEU A 49 -44.98 18.49 -22.68
C LEU A 49 -45.73 17.63 -21.67
N THR A 50 -46.49 16.67 -22.18
CA THR A 50 -47.16 15.66 -21.35
C THR A 50 -46.29 14.43 -21.28
N LEU A 51 -46.08 13.92 -20.06
CA LEU A 51 -45.36 12.68 -19.83
C LEU A 51 -46.32 11.50 -19.83
N GLY A 52 -46.01 10.50 -20.65
CA GLY A 52 -46.59 9.15 -20.60
C GLY A 52 -45.57 8.13 -20.10
N PHE A 53 -46.00 6.88 -19.92
CA PHE A 53 -45.12 5.79 -19.51
C PHE A 53 -45.62 4.45 -20.07
N HIS A 54 -44.69 3.52 -20.29
CA HIS A 54 -44.95 2.14 -20.67
C HIS A 54 -44.39 1.21 -19.58
N ILE A 55 -45.07 0.10 -19.32
CA ILE A 55 -44.67 -0.87 -18.29
C ILE A 55 -44.47 -2.23 -18.96
N TYR A 56 -43.32 -2.83 -18.73
CA TYR A 56 -42.98 -4.16 -19.22
C TYR A 56 -42.50 -5.02 -18.07
N ASP A 57 -42.94 -6.28 -18.05
CA ASP A 57 -42.44 -7.27 -17.11
C ASP A 57 -41.09 -7.84 -17.60
N SER A 58 -40.16 -8.06 -16.67
CA SER A 58 -38.87 -8.69 -16.92
C SER A 58 -38.92 -10.20 -16.71
N TYR A 59 -39.96 -10.72 -16.05
CA TYR A 59 -40.13 -12.13 -15.64
C TYR A 59 -38.93 -12.72 -14.91
N PHE A 60 -38.03 -11.86 -14.43
CA PHE A 60 -36.84 -12.25 -13.70
C PHE A 60 -35.93 -13.20 -14.51
N ASP A 61 -36.04 -13.15 -15.84
CA ASP A 61 -35.33 -13.99 -16.78
C ASP A 61 -34.59 -13.13 -17.79
N ALA A 62 -33.32 -13.48 -18.06
CA ALA A 62 -32.47 -12.70 -18.96
C ALA A 62 -33.05 -12.63 -20.38
N LYS A 63 -33.60 -13.73 -20.91
CA LYS A 63 -34.17 -13.79 -22.26
C LYS A 63 -35.40 -12.90 -22.35
N GLN A 64 -36.29 -12.96 -21.37
CA GLN A 64 -37.48 -12.10 -21.33
C GLN A 64 -37.12 -10.64 -21.12
N THR A 65 -36.14 -10.34 -20.26
CA THR A 65 -35.66 -8.97 -20.05
C THR A 65 -35.11 -8.34 -21.34
N TYR A 66 -34.30 -9.08 -22.11
CA TYR A 66 -33.83 -8.63 -23.42
C TYR A 66 -34.99 -8.42 -24.41
N TYR A 67 -35.94 -9.35 -24.45
CA TYR A 67 -37.12 -9.25 -25.31
C TYR A 67 -37.98 -8.02 -24.97
N SER A 68 -38.32 -7.82 -23.70
CA SER A 68 -39.07 -6.66 -23.21
C SER A 68 -38.35 -5.34 -23.49
N THR A 69 -37.03 -5.29 -23.32
CA THR A 69 -36.24 -4.07 -23.61
C THR A 69 -36.19 -3.75 -25.11
N LEU A 70 -36.14 -4.78 -25.96
CA LEU A 70 -36.22 -4.63 -27.41
C LEU A 70 -37.61 -4.16 -27.85
N LEU A 71 -38.68 -4.69 -27.23
CA LEU A 71 -40.04 -4.20 -27.47
C LEU A 71 -40.20 -2.75 -27.02
N LEU A 72 -39.67 -2.37 -25.85
CA LEU A 72 -39.69 -0.99 -25.38
C LEU A 72 -38.97 -0.01 -26.32
N THR A 73 -38.00 -0.50 -27.10
CA THR A 73 -37.22 0.30 -28.07
C THR A 73 -37.68 0.14 -29.53
N SER A 74 -38.72 -0.66 -29.81
CA SER A 74 -39.27 -0.92 -31.16
C SER A 74 -40.80 -0.80 -31.21
N THR A 75 -41.40 -0.64 -32.39
CA THR A 75 -42.87 -0.49 -32.50
C THR A 75 -43.61 -1.81 -32.24
N LEU A 76 -44.68 -1.74 -31.45
CA LEU A 76 -45.45 -2.85 -30.82
C LEU A 76 -45.98 -3.99 -31.73
N GLU A 77 -45.92 -3.90 -33.06
CA GLU A 77 -46.60 -4.89 -33.94
C GLU A 77 -45.71 -5.65 -34.93
N ALA A 78 -44.43 -5.27 -35.12
CA ALA A 78 -43.49 -6.07 -35.93
C ALA A 78 -42.04 -5.79 -35.53
N PHE A 79 -41.32 -6.82 -35.10
CA PHE A 79 -39.89 -6.72 -34.77
C PHE A 79 -39.08 -6.45 -36.04
N VAL A 80 -38.79 -5.17 -36.30
CA VAL A 80 -37.86 -4.73 -37.36
C VAL A 80 -36.77 -3.88 -36.70
N PRO A 81 -35.56 -4.43 -36.48
CA PRO A 81 -34.43 -3.69 -35.92
C PRO A 81 -34.17 -2.40 -36.72
N ASN A 82 -33.96 -1.26 -36.05
CA ASN A 82 -33.71 0.07 -36.64
C ASN A 82 -34.83 0.70 -37.48
N TYR A 83 -36.08 0.22 -37.42
CA TYR A 83 -37.19 0.83 -38.16
C TYR A 83 -38.30 1.29 -37.21
N ILE A 84 -38.51 2.61 -37.10
CA ILE A 84 -39.56 3.23 -36.29
C ILE A 84 -40.66 3.71 -37.25
N CYS A 85 -41.85 3.10 -37.18
CA CYS A 85 -42.95 3.40 -38.11
C CYS A 85 -43.99 4.39 -37.56
N THR A 86 -43.80 4.94 -36.35
CA THR A 86 -44.73 5.88 -35.69
C THR A 86 -44.01 7.15 -35.24
N MET A 87 -44.67 8.31 -35.40
CA MET A 87 -44.06 9.64 -35.29
C MET A 87 -44.30 10.36 -33.94
N GLU A 88 -44.86 9.71 -32.91
CA GLU A 88 -45.41 10.45 -31.76
C GLU A 88 -44.92 10.06 -30.35
N GLU A 89 -44.19 8.96 -30.14
CA GLU A 89 -43.73 8.57 -28.80
C GLU A 89 -42.21 8.41 -28.72
N ASN A 90 -41.54 9.38 -28.10
CA ASN A 90 -40.10 9.32 -27.85
C ASN A 90 -39.83 8.76 -26.45
N LEU A 91 -39.13 7.63 -26.36
CA LEU A 91 -38.65 7.07 -25.09
C LEU A 91 -37.51 7.94 -24.53
N ILE A 92 -37.76 8.60 -23.40
CA ILE A 92 -36.82 9.58 -22.81
C ILE A 92 -35.90 8.96 -21.76
N ALA A 93 -36.41 8.04 -20.94
CA ALA A 93 -35.69 7.40 -19.86
C ALA A 93 -36.38 6.09 -19.49
N VAL A 94 -35.60 5.17 -18.91
CA VAL A 94 -36.12 3.91 -18.36
C VAL A 94 -35.89 3.88 -16.86
N VAL A 95 -36.94 3.59 -16.08
CA VAL A 95 -36.80 3.25 -14.66
C VAL A 95 -36.60 1.74 -14.59
N GLY A 96 -35.39 1.30 -14.23
CA GLY A 96 -35.01 -0.11 -14.17
C GLY A 96 -35.71 -0.86 -13.04
N GLY A 97 -35.74 -2.20 -13.13
CA GLY A 97 -36.32 -3.07 -12.11
C GLY A 97 -35.58 -3.06 -10.78
N PRO A 98 -36.12 -3.74 -9.75
CA PRO A 98 -35.57 -3.70 -8.41
C PRO A 98 -34.25 -4.48 -8.26
N ASP A 99 -33.94 -5.37 -9.20
CA ASP A 99 -32.79 -6.29 -9.14
C ASP A 99 -31.64 -5.84 -10.04
N SER A 100 -30.42 -6.06 -9.55
CA SER A 100 -29.19 -5.60 -10.18
C SER A 100 -28.91 -6.32 -11.51
N GLU A 101 -29.19 -7.63 -11.57
CA GLU A 101 -29.05 -8.48 -12.77
C GLU A 101 -29.98 -8.04 -13.90
N THR A 102 -31.26 -7.76 -13.59
CA THR A 102 -32.21 -7.28 -14.60
C THR A 102 -31.75 -5.94 -15.18
N SER A 103 -31.25 -5.05 -14.32
CA SER A 103 -30.70 -3.77 -14.74
C SER A 103 -29.47 -3.92 -15.64
N LEU A 104 -28.62 -4.92 -15.40
CA LEU A 104 -27.48 -5.27 -16.27
C LEU A 104 -27.91 -5.77 -17.65
N HIS A 105 -29.00 -6.53 -17.75
CA HIS A 105 -29.49 -7.02 -19.04
C HIS A 105 -30.14 -5.90 -19.88
N VAL A 106 -30.80 -4.94 -19.24
CA VAL A 106 -31.44 -3.80 -19.91
C VAL A 106 -30.39 -2.83 -20.49
N ALA A 107 -29.32 -2.55 -19.75
CA ALA A 107 -28.44 -1.44 -20.04
C ALA A 107 -27.67 -1.49 -21.39
N PRO A 108 -27.16 -2.64 -21.87
CA PRO A 108 -26.50 -2.71 -23.16
C PRO A 108 -27.37 -2.26 -24.32
N ILE A 109 -28.68 -2.57 -24.28
CA ILE A 109 -29.62 -2.12 -25.32
C ILE A 109 -29.84 -0.62 -25.20
N LEU A 110 -30.08 -0.11 -23.99
CA LEU A 110 -30.32 1.32 -23.78
C LEU A 110 -29.10 2.19 -24.14
N ASP A 111 -27.88 1.70 -23.92
CA ASP A 111 -26.67 2.42 -24.31
C ASP A 111 -26.52 2.55 -25.83
N ILE A 112 -26.96 1.56 -26.62
CA ILE A 112 -26.98 1.67 -28.09
C ILE A 112 -27.83 2.87 -28.52
N TYR A 113 -29.00 3.05 -27.88
CA TYR A 113 -29.93 4.15 -28.16
C TYR A 113 -29.68 5.42 -27.34
N LYS A 114 -28.66 5.43 -26.46
CA LYS A 114 -28.32 6.53 -25.55
C LYS A 114 -29.47 6.96 -24.64
N ILE A 115 -30.26 5.99 -24.19
CA ILE A 115 -31.38 6.19 -23.28
C ILE A 115 -30.91 6.00 -21.83
N PRO A 116 -31.08 6.99 -20.94
CA PRO A 116 -30.65 6.87 -19.56
C PRO A 116 -31.53 5.90 -18.77
N GLN A 117 -30.88 5.10 -17.92
CA GLN A 117 -31.53 4.18 -17.00
C GLN A 117 -31.41 4.67 -15.55
N LEU A 118 -32.55 4.82 -14.86
CA LEU A 118 -32.60 5.18 -13.45
C LEU A 118 -32.91 3.93 -12.62
N VAL A 119 -32.05 3.61 -11.65
CA VAL A 119 -32.20 2.44 -10.78
C VAL A 119 -32.64 2.89 -9.39
N TYR A 120 -33.76 2.34 -8.91
CA TYR A 120 -34.43 2.76 -7.67
C TYR A 120 -34.22 1.81 -6.48
N ALA A 121 -33.52 0.70 -6.67
CA ALA A 121 -33.29 -0.33 -5.67
C ALA A 121 -31.83 -0.81 -5.69
N SER A 122 -31.55 -2.09 -5.96
CA SER A 122 -30.19 -2.60 -6.09
C SER A 122 -29.59 -2.24 -7.43
N ALA A 123 -28.32 -1.80 -7.43
CA ALA A 123 -27.66 -1.29 -8.62
C ALA A 123 -26.37 -2.07 -8.92
N PRO A 124 -26.13 -2.43 -10.19
CA PRO A 124 -24.92 -3.14 -10.55
C PRO A 124 -23.65 -2.31 -10.31
N LEU A 125 -22.54 -3.02 -10.14
CA LEU A 125 -21.22 -2.41 -9.97
C LEU A 125 -20.59 -2.21 -11.35
N MET A 126 -20.20 -0.98 -11.64
CA MET A 126 -19.40 -0.64 -12.82
C MET A 126 -17.94 -0.76 -12.45
N ASP A 127 -17.17 -1.53 -13.22
CA ASP A 127 -15.72 -1.40 -13.19
C ASP A 127 -15.38 -0.05 -13.85
N ASP A 128 -14.44 0.73 -13.32
CA ASP A 128 -14.03 2.04 -13.88
C ASP A 128 -13.55 1.93 -15.36
N LYS A 129 -13.41 0.69 -15.85
CA LYS A 129 -12.98 0.30 -17.19
C LYS A 129 -14.10 0.05 -18.20
N THR A 130 -15.37 0.09 -17.81
CA THR A 130 -16.50 -0.02 -18.76
C THR A 130 -17.10 1.37 -19.04
N PRO A 131 -16.50 2.15 -19.96
CA PRO A 131 -17.12 3.39 -20.42
C PRO A 131 -18.35 3.03 -21.25
N GLY A 132 -19.54 3.45 -20.82
CA GLY A 132 -20.69 3.44 -21.73
C GLY A 132 -22.06 3.44 -21.08
N LEU A 133 -22.29 2.69 -20.01
CA LEU A 133 -23.67 2.42 -19.59
C LEU A 133 -24.29 3.59 -18.76
N PRO A 134 -25.42 4.18 -19.17
CA PRO A 134 -25.98 5.39 -18.57
C PRO A 134 -26.82 5.10 -17.32
N PHE A 135 -26.20 4.58 -16.26
CA PHE A 135 -26.87 4.29 -14.99
C PHE A 135 -26.89 5.49 -14.04
N TYR A 136 -28.07 5.84 -13.56
CA TYR A 136 -28.26 6.83 -12.51
C TYR A 136 -28.92 6.18 -11.30
N LYS A 137 -28.22 6.17 -10.17
CA LYS A 137 -28.71 5.58 -8.91
C LYS A 137 -29.50 6.62 -8.14
N THR A 138 -30.78 6.37 -7.87
CA THR A 138 -31.61 7.22 -7.01
C THR A 138 -31.64 6.74 -5.57
N PHE A 139 -31.30 5.46 -5.35
CA PHE A 139 -31.29 4.76 -4.06
C PHE A 139 -30.00 5.01 -3.23
N PRO A 140 -30.04 4.96 -1.88
CA PRO A 140 -28.88 5.11 -1.01
C PRO A 140 -27.82 4.02 -1.22
N LYS A 141 -26.59 4.30 -0.78
CA LYS A 141 -25.49 3.32 -0.88
C LYS A 141 -25.72 2.14 0.06
N GLU A 142 -25.64 0.92 -0.48
CA GLU A 142 -25.76 -0.34 0.28
C GLU A 142 -24.75 -0.45 1.45
N ALA A 143 -23.60 0.22 1.37
CA ALA A 143 -22.62 0.27 2.47
C ALA A 143 -23.24 0.72 3.81
N LEU A 144 -24.17 1.67 3.77
CA LEU A 144 -24.86 2.16 4.98
C LEU A 144 -25.75 1.08 5.61
N LEU A 145 -26.34 0.20 4.80
CA LEU A 145 -27.11 -0.93 5.27
C LEU A 145 -26.21 -1.95 5.97
N TYR A 146 -25.03 -2.24 5.41
CA TYR A 146 -24.07 -3.17 6.01
C TYR A 146 -23.50 -2.64 7.34
N GLU A 147 -23.19 -1.35 7.43
CA GLU A 147 -22.78 -0.70 8.68
C GLU A 147 -23.89 -0.72 9.74
N GLY A 148 -25.14 -0.55 9.32
CA GLY A 148 -26.32 -0.68 10.19
C GLY A 148 -26.47 -2.10 10.75
N ILE A 149 -26.37 -3.12 9.91
CA ILE A 149 -26.45 -4.53 10.35
C ILE A 149 -25.29 -4.86 11.28
N LEU A 150 -24.07 -4.43 10.96
CA LEU A 150 -22.91 -4.66 11.82
C LEU A 150 -23.09 -4.00 13.20
N SER A 151 -23.55 -2.75 13.23
CA SER A 151 -23.86 -2.03 14.48
C SER A 151 -24.89 -2.80 15.32
N LEU A 152 -25.98 -3.28 14.68
CA LEU A 152 -27.00 -4.10 15.34
C LEU A 152 -26.39 -5.37 15.95
N LEU A 153 -25.57 -6.10 15.19
CA LEU A 153 -24.91 -7.31 15.68
C LEU A 153 -24.01 -7.03 16.90
N LEU A 154 -23.24 -5.95 16.85
CA LEU A 154 -22.33 -5.55 17.92
C LEU A 154 -23.08 -5.08 19.18
N ASP A 155 -24.13 -4.29 19.03
CA ASP A 155 -24.94 -3.77 20.13
C ASP A 155 -25.62 -4.91 20.91
N PHE A 156 -26.16 -5.89 20.20
CA PHE A 156 -26.73 -7.10 20.80
C PHE A 156 -25.69 -8.16 21.18
N LYS A 157 -24.40 -7.89 20.92
CA LYS A 157 -23.26 -8.79 21.18
C LYS A 157 -23.41 -10.16 20.53
N TRP A 158 -24.04 -10.20 19.35
CA TRP A 158 -24.20 -11.41 18.56
C TRP A 158 -22.96 -11.68 17.72
N THR A 159 -22.01 -12.40 18.30
CA THR A 159 -20.72 -12.69 17.68
C THR A 159 -20.68 -14.00 16.89
N TRP A 160 -21.74 -14.81 16.91
CA TRP A 160 -21.79 -16.10 16.20
C TRP A 160 -23.08 -16.22 15.39
N ILE A 161 -22.99 -15.97 14.09
CA ILE A 161 -24.16 -15.86 13.20
C ILE A 161 -24.11 -16.87 12.04
N GLY A 162 -25.28 -17.30 11.59
CA GLY A 162 -25.45 -17.97 10.31
C GLY A 162 -25.79 -16.95 9.23
N VAL A 163 -25.40 -17.22 7.98
CA VAL A 163 -25.70 -16.33 6.86
C VAL A 163 -26.34 -17.14 5.74
N LEU A 164 -27.46 -16.64 5.21
CA LEU A 164 -28.16 -17.15 4.04
C LEU A 164 -27.99 -16.13 2.91
N ILE A 165 -27.45 -16.55 1.77
CA ILE A 165 -27.11 -15.67 0.65
C ILE A 165 -27.73 -16.23 -0.63
N ILE A 166 -28.35 -15.40 -1.45
CA ILE A 166 -28.76 -15.81 -2.81
C ILE A 166 -27.51 -16.03 -3.68
N ASP A 167 -27.52 -17.10 -4.48
CA ASP A 167 -26.48 -17.41 -5.46
C ASP A 167 -26.55 -16.46 -6.68
N SER A 168 -26.19 -15.20 -6.44
CA SER A 168 -26.07 -14.12 -7.42
C SER A 168 -24.72 -13.41 -7.28
N ASP A 169 -24.34 -12.63 -8.29
CA ASP A 169 -23.11 -11.81 -8.24
C ASP A 169 -23.14 -10.82 -7.05
N GLY A 170 -24.31 -10.28 -6.71
CA GLY A 170 -24.53 -9.49 -5.50
C GLY A 170 -24.21 -10.27 -4.22
N GLY A 171 -24.76 -11.49 -4.10
CA GLY A 171 -24.53 -12.39 -2.98
C GLY A 171 -23.07 -12.80 -2.81
N GLU A 172 -22.38 -13.10 -3.90
CA GLU A 172 -20.97 -13.48 -3.87
C GLU A 172 -20.10 -12.32 -3.41
N ARG A 173 -20.37 -11.09 -3.87
CA ARG A 173 -19.67 -9.88 -3.42
C ARG A 173 -19.88 -9.60 -1.93
N PHE A 174 -21.12 -9.75 -1.45
CA PHE A 174 -21.40 -9.63 -0.02
C PHE A 174 -20.60 -10.65 0.80
N SER A 175 -20.54 -11.89 0.32
CA SER A 175 -19.74 -12.95 0.96
C SER A 175 -18.24 -12.71 0.95
N GLN A 176 -17.68 -12.11 -0.10
CA GLN A 176 -16.23 -11.92 -0.25
C GLN A 176 -15.72 -10.62 0.39
N ASN A 177 -16.52 -9.56 0.40
CA ASN A 177 -16.05 -8.23 0.82
C ASN A 177 -16.59 -7.82 2.18
N VAL A 178 -17.86 -8.14 2.48
CA VAL A 178 -18.54 -7.64 3.70
C VAL A 178 -18.32 -8.61 4.86
N LEU A 179 -18.55 -9.90 4.64
CA LEU A 179 -18.40 -10.92 5.66
C LEU A 179 -16.99 -10.98 6.31
N PRO A 180 -15.87 -10.94 5.55
CA PRO A 180 -14.54 -10.89 6.16
C PRO A 180 -14.30 -9.62 6.97
N SER A 181 -14.80 -8.47 6.50
CA SER A 181 -14.70 -7.21 7.24
C SER A 181 -15.43 -7.28 8.58
N TRP A 182 -16.59 -7.95 8.65
CA TRP A 182 -17.29 -8.15 9.93
C TRP A 182 -16.53 -9.09 10.87
N SER A 183 -15.79 -10.06 10.34
CA SER A 183 -14.91 -10.92 11.16
C SER A 183 -13.75 -10.16 11.79
N GLU A 184 -13.20 -9.14 11.13
CA GLU A 184 -12.22 -8.23 11.74
C GLU A 184 -12.81 -7.46 12.94
N HIS A 185 -14.12 -7.20 12.92
CA HIS A 185 -14.86 -6.55 14.00
C HIS A 185 -15.40 -7.54 15.05
N GLY A 186 -14.95 -8.79 15.04
CA GLY A 186 -15.29 -9.79 16.06
C GLY A 186 -16.57 -10.58 15.82
N ILE A 187 -17.15 -10.53 14.62
CA ILE A 187 -18.31 -11.34 14.21
C ILE A 187 -17.84 -12.62 13.49
N CYS A 188 -18.04 -13.76 14.12
CA CYS A 188 -17.74 -15.07 13.56
C CYS A 188 -18.94 -15.63 12.79
N ILE A 189 -18.68 -16.13 11.59
CA ILE A 189 -19.69 -16.72 10.72
C ILE A 189 -19.65 -18.23 10.85
N ALA A 190 -20.72 -18.80 11.42
CA ALA A 190 -20.85 -20.21 11.71
C ALA A 190 -20.99 -21.05 10.43
N VAL A 191 -21.78 -20.53 9.51
CA VAL A 191 -22.15 -21.22 8.28
C VAL A 191 -22.68 -20.20 7.28
N VAL A 192 -22.27 -20.35 6.03
CA VAL A 192 -22.87 -19.64 4.89
C VAL A 192 -23.64 -20.67 4.07
N GLN A 193 -24.94 -20.45 3.88
CA GLN A 193 -25.78 -21.25 2.99
C GLN A 193 -26.11 -20.42 1.74
N ARG A 194 -25.81 -20.96 0.56
CA ARG A 194 -26.19 -20.35 -0.71
C ARG A 194 -27.51 -20.92 -1.21
N VAL A 195 -28.43 -20.04 -1.57
CA VAL A 195 -29.75 -20.38 -2.11
C VAL A 195 -29.74 -20.16 -3.62
N PRO A 196 -29.99 -21.18 -4.44
CA PRO A 196 -29.96 -21.03 -5.90
C PRO A 196 -31.04 -20.07 -6.37
N THR A 197 -30.73 -19.28 -7.40
CA THR A 197 -31.70 -18.42 -8.07
C THR A 197 -32.77 -19.24 -8.81
N PHE A 198 -34.01 -18.73 -8.82
CA PHE A 198 -35.13 -19.38 -9.50
C PHE A 198 -34.94 -19.29 -11.01
N GLY A 199 -34.65 -20.42 -11.65
CA GLY A 199 -34.66 -20.54 -13.10
C GLY A 199 -35.75 -21.53 -13.51
N PHE A 200 -36.72 -21.08 -14.33
CA PHE A 200 -37.78 -21.93 -14.90
C PHE A 200 -37.26 -23.15 -15.70
N LYS A 201 -35.94 -23.27 -15.91
CA LYS A 201 -35.26 -24.40 -16.57
C LYS A 201 -34.97 -25.61 -15.67
N HIS A 202 -35.02 -25.49 -14.33
CA HIS A 202 -34.68 -26.61 -13.44
C HIS A 202 -35.92 -27.38 -12.99
N ASN A 203 -35.89 -28.72 -13.05
CA ASN A 203 -36.95 -29.59 -12.51
C ASN A 203 -37.30 -29.18 -11.07
N PHE A 204 -38.57 -28.83 -10.85
CA PHE A 204 -39.13 -28.42 -9.56
C PHE A 204 -38.75 -29.38 -8.41
N ASP A 205 -38.73 -30.69 -8.68
CA ASP A 205 -38.34 -31.73 -7.72
C ASP A 205 -36.87 -31.63 -7.25
N VAL A 206 -35.95 -31.29 -8.17
CA VAL A 206 -34.52 -31.16 -7.85
C VAL A 206 -34.30 -29.91 -6.99
N TRP A 207 -35.04 -28.86 -7.30
CA TRP A 207 -35.00 -27.61 -6.59
C TRP A 207 -35.58 -27.75 -5.17
N LEU A 208 -36.76 -28.37 -5.01
CA LEU A 208 -37.34 -28.68 -3.69
C LEU A 208 -36.40 -29.50 -2.80
N LYS A 209 -35.73 -30.52 -3.35
CA LYS A 209 -34.74 -31.33 -2.59
C LYS A 209 -33.60 -30.47 -2.03
N ARG A 210 -33.12 -29.47 -2.78
CA ARG A 210 -32.05 -28.56 -2.31
C ARG A 210 -32.52 -27.71 -1.14
N TYR A 211 -33.75 -27.21 -1.17
CA TYR A 211 -34.29 -26.41 -0.08
C TYR A 211 -34.46 -27.19 1.21
N VAL A 212 -34.94 -28.43 1.13
CA VAL A 212 -35.04 -29.32 2.29
C VAL A 212 -33.68 -29.49 2.96
N ILE A 213 -32.61 -29.67 2.17
CA ILE A 213 -31.24 -29.79 2.68
C ILE A 213 -30.78 -28.49 3.34
N ILE A 214 -31.08 -27.34 2.75
CA ILE A 214 -30.74 -26.02 3.31
C ILE A 214 -31.45 -25.82 4.65
N TYR A 215 -32.75 -26.15 4.72
CA TYR A 215 -33.54 -26.07 5.95
C TYR A 215 -32.98 -26.96 7.06
N GLU A 216 -32.67 -28.23 6.76
CA GLU A 216 -32.07 -29.17 7.72
C GLU A 216 -30.72 -28.66 8.24
N LYS A 217 -29.88 -28.05 7.39
CA LYS A 217 -28.60 -27.43 7.80
C LYS A 217 -28.80 -26.21 8.70
N ILE A 218 -29.81 -25.39 8.42
CA ILE A 218 -30.14 -24.21 9.23
C ILE A 218 -30.60 -24.65 10.63
N MET A 219 -31.53 -25.61 10.70
CA MET A 219 -32.11 -26.06 11.96
C MET A 219 -31.15 -26.90 12.81
N SER A 220 -30.23 -27.63 12.16
CA SER A 220 -29.16 -28.37 12.84
C SER A 220 -28.02 -27.48 13.33
N SER A 221 -27.90 -26.24 12.84
CA SER A 221 -26.85 -25.31 13.25
C SER A 221 -27.06 -24.75 14.67
N ASN A 222 -25.93 -24.53 15.35
CA ASN A 222 -25.85 -23.88 16.66
C ASN A 222 -25.96 -22.34 16.58
N ALA A 223 -25.97 -21.76 15.38
CA ALA A 223 -26.20 -20.32 15.21
C ALA A 223 -27.65 -19.95 15.50
N ASN A 224 -27.88 -19.05 16.46
CA ASN A 224 -29.22 -18.60 16.84
C ASN A 224 -29.69 -17.39 16.05
N VAL A 225 -28.74 -16.61 15.52
CA VAL A 225 -29.01 -15.42 14.71
C VAL A 225 -28.63 -15.74 13.27
N TRP A 226 -29.54 -15.44 12.34
CA TRP A 226 -29.38 -15.70 10.93
C TRP A 226 -29.60 -14.43 10.12
N LEU A 227 -28.59 -14.02 9.37
CA LEU A 227 -28.71 -12.95 8.39
C LEU A 227 -29.16 -13.52 7.05
N VAL A 228 -30.26 -12.99 6.51
CA VAL A 228 -30.72 -13.27 5.15
C VAL A 228 -30.32 -12.10 4.26
N TYR A 229 -29.36 -12.36 3.37
CA TYR A 229 -28.92 -11.42 2.34
C TYR A 229 -29.50 -11.82 0.98
N GLY A 230 -30.18 -10.89 0.35
CA GLY A 230 -30.54 -10.98 -1.06
C GLY A 230 -31.35 -9.77 -1.52
N GLU A 231 -31.49 -9.66 -2.84
CA GLU A 231 -32.30 -8.65 -3.52
C GLU A 231 -33.80 -9.03 -3.48
N SER A 232 -34.64 -8.55 -4.40
CA SER A 232 -36.09 -8.71 -4.28
C SER A 232 -36.57 -10.18 -4.26
N TYR A 233 -35.81 -11.11 -4.87
CA TYR A 233 -36.11 -12.55 -4.89
C TYR A 233 -35.89 -13.29 -3.57
N ALA A 234 -35.12 -12.71 -2.64
CA ALA A 234 -34.74 -13.38 -1.39
C ALA A 234 -35.97 -13.85 -0.63
N MET A 235 -37.01 -13.03 -0.66
CA MET A 235 -38.25 -13.24 0.07
C MET A 235 -39.04 -14.44 -0.45
N THR A 236 -39.16 -14.59 -1.77
CA THR A 236 -39.88 -15.73 -2.38
C THR A 236 -39.19 -17.06 -2.03
N HIS A 237 -37.86 -17.05 -2.01
CA HIS A 237 -37.05 -18.22 -1.66
C HIS A 237 -37.17 -18.51 -0.14
N TRP A 238 -37.13 -17.46 0.69
CA TRP A 238 -37.29 -17.55 2.14
C TRP A 238 -38.67 -18.08 2.55
N LYS A 239 -39.75 -17.56 1.96
CA LYS A 239 -41.11 -18.01 2.22
C LYS A 239 -41.34 -19.46 1.82
N LEU A 240 -40.75 -19.91 0.71
CA LEU A 240 -40.82 -21.32 0.35
C LEU A 240 -40.06 -22.21 1.33
N LEU A 241 -38.90 -21.77 1.83
CA LEU A 241 -38.19 -22.48 2.89
C LEU A 241 -39.09 -22.67 4.12
N SER A 242 -39.92 -21.67 4.45
CA SER A 242 -40.95 -21.77 5.49
C SER A 242 -42.03 -22.80 5.14
N CYS A 243 -42.53 -22.84 3.90
CA CYS A 243 -43.54 -23.84 3.48
C CYS A 243 -43.02 -25.29 3.52
N ILE A 244 -41.73 -25.51 3.28
CA ILE A 244 -41.13 -26.85 3.31
C ILE A 244 -41.13 -27.47 4.72
N SER A 245 -41.27 -26.65 5.77
CA SER A 245 -41.46 -27.13 7.14
C SER A 245 -42.72 -28.00 7.31
N GLU A 246 -43.72 -27.86 6.43
CA GLU A 246 -44.96 -28.64 6.46
C GLU A 246 -44.87 -29.97 5.71
N LEU A 247 -44.07 -30.06 4.65
CA LEU A 247 -43.98 -31.23 3.75
C LEU A 247 -43.31 -32.45 4.40
N LYS A 248 -42.48 -32.24 5.41
CA LYS A 248 -42.02 -33.29 6.32
C LYS A 248 -42.60 -32.94 7.67
N ALA A 249 -43.33 -33.86 8.30
CA ALA A 249 -43.65 -33.81 9.72
C ALA A 249 -42.36 -33.82 10.57
N VAL A 250 -41.59 -32.72 10.54
CA VAL A 250 -40.40 -32.52 11.34
C VAL A 250 -40.88 -32.15 12.73
N THR A 251 -41.12 -33.17 13.54
CA THR A 251 -41.53 -33.11 14.95
C THR A 251 -40.43 -32.59 15.88
N GLN A 252 -39.45 -31.83 15.38
CA GLN A 252 -38.51 -31.11 16.23
C GLN A 252 -39.09 -29.73 16.54
N ALA A 253 -39.27 -29.45 17.83
CA ALA A 253 -39.66 -28.12 18.32
C ALA A 253 -38.83 -27.05 17.61
N LEU A 254 -39.49 -26.11 16.94
CA LEU A 254 -38.87 -24.97 16.28
C LEU A 254 -37.89 -24.32 17.27
N LYS A 255 -36.59 -24.52 17.07
CA LYS A 255 -35.58 -23.78 17.82
C LYS A 255 -35.79 -22.31 17.44
N GLY A 256 -36.19 -21.46 18.38
CA GLY A 256 -36.34 -20.04 18.10
C GLY A 256 -35.05 -19.46 17.53
N LYS A 257 -35.07 -19.11 16.24
CA LYS A 257 -33.98 -18.40 15.55
C LYS A 257 -34.39 -16.94 15.38
N VAL A 258 -33.43 -16.04 15.49
CA VAL A 258 -33.62 -14.62 15.21
C VAL A 258 -33.19 -14.36 13.77
N TRP A 259 -34.11 -13.85 12.96
CA TRP A 259 -33.85 -13.52 11.57
C TRP A 259 -33.52 -12.04 11.45
N ILE A 260 -32.37 -11.73 10.87
CA ILE A 260 -32.00 -10.37 10.46
C ILE A 260 -32.08 -10.34 8.94
N MET A 261 -32.69 -9.30 8.39
CA MET A 261 -32.93 -9.24 6.97
C MET A 261 -32.57 -7.86 6.38
N THR A 262 -32.07 -7.85 5.15
CA THR A 262 -31.71 -6.63 4.40
C THR A 262 -32.94 -5.79 4.02
N ALA A 263 -32.73 -4.52 3.66
CA ALA A 263 -33.78 -3.49 3.60
C ALA A 263 -34.81 -3.60 2.47
N ASP A 264 -34.98 -4.79 1.90
CA ASP A 264 -35.59 -5.00 0.60
C ASP A 264 -36.83 -5.91 0.68
N ILE A 265 -37.41 -6.02 1.88
CA ILE A 265 -38.48 -6.98 2.17
C ILE A 265 -39.81 -6.29 2.05
N VAL A 266 -40.38 -6.40 0.86
CA VAL A 266 -41.82 -6.24 0.71
C VAL A 266 -42.44 -7.60 1.04
N PHE A 267 -43.28 -7.67 2.08
CA PHE A 267 -43.99 -8.89 2.47
C PHE A 267 -45.07 -9.24 1.43
N ALA A 268 -44.66 -9.67 0.24
CA ALA A 268 -45.57 -10.03 -0.85
C ALA A 268 -46.13 -11.43 -0.67
N SER A 269 -47.42 -11.61 -0.90
CA SER A 269 -48.15 -12.87 -0.81
C SER A 269 -47.79 -13.81 -1.96
N PHE A 270 -46.94 -14.79 -1.69
CA PHE A 270 -47.12 -16.11 -2.29
C PHE A 270 -48.03 -16.86 -1.34
N GLU A 271 -49.19 -17.32 -1.81
CA GLU A 271 -50.17 -18.01 -0.97
C GLU A 271 -49.66 -19.39 -0.56
N CYS A 272 -48.97 -19.43 0.57
CA CYS A 272 -48.90 -20.61 1.41
C CYS A 272 -49.92 -20.37 2.54
N GLN A 273 -51.11 -20.95 2.46
CA GLN A 273 -52.19 -20.74 3.43
C GLN A 273 -51.89 -21.45 4.77
N SER A 274 -50.83 -21.04 5.46
CA SER A 274 -50.39 -21.67 6.70
C SER A 274 -50.40 -20.69 7.86
N THR A 275 -51.04 -21.10 8.97
CA THR A 275 -50.91 -20.44 10.28
C THR A 275 -49.47 -20.44 10.82
N GLN A 276 -48.60 -21.29 10.28
CA GLN A 276 -47.25 -21.57 10.75
C GLN A 276 -46.18 -20.63 10.17
N GLU A 277 -46.46 -19.95 9.03
CA GLU A 277 -45.59 -18.89 8.48
C GLU A 277 -45.41 -17.73 9.48
N ARG A 278 -46.50 -17.37 10.18
CA ARG A 278 -46.49 -16.30 11.19
C ARG A 278 -45.64 -16.63 12.41
N GLU A 279 -45.52 -17.90 12.78
CA GLU A 279 -44.72 -18.33 13.94
C GLU A 279 -43.21 -18.31 13.64
N LEU A 280 -42.81 -18.53 12.37
CA LEU A 280 -41.39 -18.54 11.97
C LEU A 280 -40.78 -17.13 11.83
N ILE A 281 -41.58 -16.15 11.41
CA ILE A 281 -41.16 -14.75 11.19
C ILE A 281 -41.35 -13.91 12.46
N HIS A 282 -42.03 -14.43 13.47
CA HIS A 282 -42.27 -13.74 14.72
C HIS A 282 -40.95 -13.36 15.41
N GLY A 283 -40.68 -12.05 15.51
CA GLY A 283 -39.44 -11.52 16.10
C GLY A 283 -38.29 -11.31 15.12
N ALA A 284 -38.53 -11.39 13.80
CA ALA A 284 -37.55 -11.00 12.79
C ALA A 284 -37.26 -9.49 12.82
N LEU A 285 -36.00 -9.13 12.61
CA LEU A 285 -35.51 -7.77 12.48
C LEU A 285 -35.23 -7.48 11.01
N SER A 286 -35.81 -6.42 10.47
CA SER A 286 -35.52 -5.95 9.11
C SER A 286 -35.10 -4.49 9.15
N PHE A 287 -34.16 -4.15 8.29
CA PHE A 287 -33.88 -2.75 7.99
C PHE A 287 -34.95 -2.25 7.02
N THR A 288 -35.26 -0.95 7.06
CA THR A 288 -36.19 -0.34 6.11
C THR A 288 -35.64 1.00 5.65
N ILE A 289 -35.84 1.32 4.38
CA ILE A 289 -35.44 2.63 3.87
C ILE A 289 -36.54 3.62 4.23
N HIS A 290 -36.18 4.64 5.00
CA HIS A 290 -37.13 5.65 5.46
C HIS A 290 -37.77 6.39 4.26
N PRO A 291 -39.08 6.20 4.00
CA PRO A 291 -39.79 6.96 2.98
C PRO A 291 -40.16 8.34 3.54
N SER A 292 -40.13 9.38 2.72
CA SER A 292 -40.78 10.64 3.11
C SER A 292 -42.28 10.53 2.87
N HIS A 293 -43.08 11.04 3.80
CA HIS A 293 -44.52 11.09 3.63
C HIS A 293 -44.90 11.95 2.42
N LEU A 294 -45.61 11.37 1.45
CA LEU A 294 -46.17 12.08 0.29
C LEU A 294 -47.68 12.29 0.51
N PRO A 295 -48.13 13.53 0.76
CA PRO A 295 -49.55 13.84 0.86
C PRO A 295 -50.29 13.48 -0.44
N GLY A 296 -51.43 12.81 -0.33
CA GLY A 296 -52.31 12.51 -1.47
C GLY A 296 -52.05 11.17 -2.17
N LEU A 297 -50.90 10.51 -1.99
CA LEU A 297 -50.63 9.21 -2.60
C LEU A 297 -51.58 8.11 -2.07
N TYR A 298 -51.79 8.05 -0.76
CA TYR A 298 -52.70 7.07 -0.15
C TYR A 298 -54.13 7.22 -0.73
N GLN A 299 -54.62 8.47 -0.83
CA GLN A 299 -55.91 8.78 -1.42
C GLN A 299 -55.96 8.42 -2.91
N TYR A 300 -54.87 8.65 -3.64
CA TYR A 300 -54.76 8.26 -5.04
C TYR A 300 -54.88 6.75 -5.22
N VAL A 301 -54.16 5.96 -4.42
CA VAL A 301 -54.20 4.48 -4.45
C VAL A 301 -55.59 3.95 -4.11
N THR A 302 -56.23 4.48 -3.07
CA THR A 302 -57.59 4.03 -2.67
C THR A 302 -58.68 4.48 -3.64
N SER A 303 -58.49 5.63 -4.33
CA SER A 303 -59.45 6.15 -5.30
C SER A 303 -59.48 5.43 -6.65
N GLN A 304 -58.51 4.55 -6.93
CA GLN A 304 -58.46 3.81 -8.20
C GLN A 304 -59.66 2.85 -8.30
N THR A 305 -60.63 3.20 -9.13
CA THR A 305 -61.81 2.38 -9.46
C THR A 305 -61.77 2.01 -10.93
N PRO A 306 -61.95 0.72 -11.29
CA PRO A 306 -62.09 0.32 -12.68
C PRO A 306 -63.44 0.83 -13.19
N SER A 307 -63.44 2.00 -13.85
CA SER A 307 -64.66 2.72 -14.24
C SER A 307 -65.05 2.51 -15.71
N SER A 308 -64.22 1.87 -16.53
CA SER A 308 -64.61 1.45 -17.90
C SER A 308 -63.91 0.18 -18.36
N ILE A 309 -64.54 -0.53 -19.31
CA ILE A 309 -64.05 -1.76 -19.97
C ILE A 309 -62.72 -1.53 -20.74
N THR A 310 -62.37 -0.28 -21.00
CA THR A 310 -61.28 0.13 -21.90
C THR A 310 -60.01 0.65 -21.20
N GLU A 311 -60.00 0.79 -19.87
CA GLU A 311 -58.81 1.26 -19.14
C GLU A 311 -58.22 0.18 -18.21
N ASN A 312 -56.91 -0.06 -18.40
CA ASN A 312 -55.93 -0.64 -17.46
C ASN A 312 -56.11 -2.11 -17.06
N GLY A 313 -55.64 -3.03 -17.92
CA GLY A 313 -55.51 -4.47 -17.64
C GLY A 313 -54.86 -4.79 -16.29
N PHE A 314 -53.77 -4.08 -15.96
CA PHE A 314 -53.06 -4.20 -14.68
C PHE A 314 -53.93 -3.98 -13.42
N ILE A 315 -54.77 -2.92 -13.39
CA ILE A 315 -55.61 -2.60 -12.21
C ILE A 315 -56.70 -3.65 -12.03
N ARG A 316 -57.19 -4.20 -13.15
CA ARG A 316 -58.17 -5.28 -13.18
C ARG A 316 -57.58 -6.56 -12.60
N ASP A 317 -56.41 -6.96 -13.08
CA ASP A 317 -55.72 -8.18 -12.65
C ASP A 317 -55.32 -8.09 -11.17
N PHE A 318 -54.84 -6.92 -10.73
CA PHE A 318 -54.55 -6.66 -9.31
C PHE A 318 -55.78 -6.77 -8.41
N ARG A 319 -56.98 -6.43 -8.88
CA ARG A 319 -58.21 -6.54 -8.07
C ARG A 319 -58.80 -7.96 -8.07
N GLN A 320 -58.60 -8.73 -9.14
CA GLN A 320 -59.09 -10.10 -9.22
C GLN A 320 -58.44 -11.02 -8.18
N GLN A 321 -57.13 -10.85 -7.93
CA GLN A 321 -56.38 -11.76 -7.08
C GLN A 321 -56.67 -11.66 -5.57
N PRO A 322 -56.56 -10.49 -4.89
CA PRO A 322 -56.79 -10.36 -3.44
C PRO A 322 -58.23 -10.64 -3.02
N PHE A 323 -59.19 -10.38 -3.92
CA PHE A 323 -60.60 -10.64 -3.70
C PHE A 323 -61.05 -12.01 -4.23
N SER A 324 -60.14 -12.78 -4.85
CA SER A 324 -60.41 -14.10 -5.44
C SER A 324 -61.66 -14.09 -6.33
N CYS A 325 -61.75 -13.10 -7.21
CA CYS A 325 -62.89 -12.87 -8.09
C CYS A 325 -62.42 -12.60 -9.53
N VAL A 326 -63.32 -12.71 -10.52
CA VAL A 326 -63.01 -12.50 -11.94
C VAL A 326 -63.97 -11.46 -12.53
N PHE A 327 -63.43 -10.37 -13.11
CA PHE A 327 -64.19 -9.49 -14.01
C PHE A 327 -64.53 -10.20 -15.34
N TYR A 328 -65.79 -10.05 -15.76
CA TYR A 328 -66.30 -10.64 -16.99
C TYR A 328 -65.59 -10.09 -18.24
N ASN A 329 -65.04 -10.98 -19.08
CA ASN A 329 -64.42 -10.64 -20.36
C ASN A 329 -65.23 -11.26 -21.51
N LYS A 330 -65.60 -10.47 -22.53
CA LYS A 330 -66.46 -10.92 -23.64
C LYS A 330 -65.78 -11.92 -24.59
N ASP A 331 -64.44 -11.99 -24.58
CA ASP A 331 -63.64 -12.80 -25.51
C ASP A 331 -63.32 -14.21 -24.97
N VAL A 332 -63.59 -14.49 -23.69
CA VAL A 332 -63.28 -15.76 -23.03
C VAL A 332 -64.60 -16.30 -22.45
N GLY A 333 -65.09 -17.42 -22.99
CA GLY A 333 -66.32 -18.07 -22.53
C GLY A 333 -66.29 -18.47 -21.04
N ASP A 334 -67.47 -18.88 -20.54
CA ASP A 334 -67.83 -19.15 -19.13
C ASP A 334 -66.64 -19.42 -18.19
N VAL A 335 -66.46 -18.53 -17.20
CA VAL A 335 -65.40 -18.63 -16.20
C VAL A 335 -65.96 -19.23 -14.92
N GLU A 336 -65.40 -20.35 -14.45
CA GLU A 336 -65.64 -20.87 -13.10
C GLU A 336 -64.96 -19.95 -12.06
N GLY A 337 -65.76 -19.16 -11.34
CA GLY A 337 -65.27 -18.30 -10.25
C GLY A 337 -66.30 -17.27 -9.77
N ASN A 338 -66.05 -16.65 -8.62
CA ASN A 338 -66.87 -15.53 -8.12
C ASN A 338 -66.66 -14.29 -9.01
N ILE A 339 -67.74 -13.61 -9.41
CA ILE A 339 -67.65 -12.40 -10.25
C ILE A 339 -67.35 -11.17 -9.37
N CYS A 340 -66.37 -10.34 -9.75
CA CYS A 340 -66.09 -9.09 -9.05
C CYS A 340 -67.22 -8.07 -9.28
N THR A 341 -67.70 -7.42 -8.22
CA THR A 341 -68.81 -6.46 -8.24
C THR A 341 -68.38 -5.04 -8.64
N GLY A 342 -67.08 -4.73 -8.53
CA GLY A 342 -66.53 -3.38 -8.70
C GLY A 342 -66.75 -2.47 -7.49
N GLN A 343 -67.42 -2.94 -6.45
CA GLN A 343 -67.64 -2.23 -5.18
C GLN A 343 -66.65 -2.62 -4.09
N GLU A 344 -65.74 -3.57 -4.37
CA GLU A 344 -64.70 -3.97 -3.43
C GLU A 344 -63.78 -2.76 -3.15
N THR A 345 -63.51 -2.47 -1.88
CA THR A 345 -62.63 -1.34 -1.51
C THR A 345 -61.25 -1.85 -1.10
N LEU A 346 -60.19 -1.19 -1.60
CA LEU A 346 -58.81 -1.54 -1.22
C LEU A 346 -58.57 -1.40 0.30
N GLU A 347 -59.34 -0.55 0.97
CA GLU A 347 -59.32 -0.35 2.43
C GLU A 347 -59.78 -1.59 3.23
N SER A 348 -60.53 -2.50 2.61
CA SER A 348 -60.99 -3.75 3.25
C SER A 348 -59.92 -4.85 3.27
N LEU A 349 -58.83 -4.67 2.51
CA LEU A 349 -57.73 -5.63 2.44
C LEU A 349 -56.84 -5.51 3.69
N SER A 350 -56.31 -6.65 4.14
CA SER A 350 -55.33 -6.64 5.24
C SER A 350 -54.06 -5.89 4.84
N GLY A 351 -53.33 -5.34 5.82
CA GLY A 351 -52.06 -4.62 5.58
C GLY A 351 -50.98 -5.44 4.87
N ALA A 352 -51.15 -6.77 4.73
CA ALA A 352 -50.29 -7.63 3.94
C ALA A 352 -50.49 -7.49 2.41
N TYR A 353 -51.66 -7.01 1.98
CA TYR A 353 -51.98 -6.75 0.56
C TYR A 353 -51.92 -5.26 0.22
N LEU A 354 -52.13 -4.39 1.21
CA LEU A 354 -52.04 -2.95 1.03
C LEU A 354 -51.37 -2.30 2.25
N GLU A 355 -50.08 -1.99 2.12
CA GLU A 355 -49.38 -1.22 3.14
C GLU A 355 -49.92 0.22 3.15
N SER A 356 -50.39 0.69 4.31
CA SER A 356 -51.00 2.02 4.46
C SER A 356 -49.99 3.16 4.34
N SER A 357 -48.69 2.85 4.49
CA SER A 357 -47.56 3.73 4.22
C SER A 357 -46.84 3.33 2.92
N MET A 358 -46.35 4.33 2.19
CA MET A 358 -45.56 4.10 0.96
C MET A 358 -44.27 3.34 1.29
N SER A 359 -43.97 2.29 0.51
CA SER A 359 -42.70 1.58 0.60
C SER A 359 -41.52 2.49 0.23
N GLY A 360 -40.34 2.22 0.78
CA GLY A 360 -39.11 2.94 0.41
C GLY A 360 -38.87 2.94 -1.11
N TYR A 361 -39.15 1.83 -1.79
CA TYR A 361 -39.00 1.71 -3.25
C TYR A 361 -39.96 2.59 -4.04
N SER A 362 -41.25 2.60 -3.68
CA SER A 362 -42.23 3.51 -4.29
C SER A 362 -41.79 4.98 -4.19
N TYR A 363 -41.15 5.37 -3.09
CA TYR A 363 -40.58 6.70 -2.94
C TYR A 363 -39.44 6.99 -3.91
N TYR A 364 -38.53 6.04 -4.12
CA TYR A 364 -37.40 6.23 -5.05
C TYR A 364 -37.81 6.17 -6.52
N ILE A 365 -38.89 5.46 -6.86
CA ILE A 365 -39.54 5.55 -8.17
C ILE A 365 -40.10 6.94 -8.39
N TYR A 366 -40.88 7.46 -7.42
CA TYR A 366 -41.38 8.83 -7.46
C TYR A 366 -40.24 9.85 -7.66
N ARG A 367 -39.14 9.71 -6.91
CA ARG A 367 -37.94 10.54 -7.07
C ARG A 367 -37.27 10.38 -8.43
N ALA A 368 -37.23 9.17 -9.00
CA ALA A 368 -36.66 8.92 -10.31
C ALA A 368 -37.43 9.68 -11.40
N VAL A 369 -38.76 9.66 -11.35
CA VAL A 369 -39.61 10.47 -12.25
C VAL A 369 -39.28 11.95 -12.12
N TYR A 370 -39.26 12.47 -10.89
CA TYR A 370 -38.92 13.87 -10.65
C TYR A 370 -37.50 14.24 -11.11
N ALA A 371 -36.53 13.34 -10.98
CA ALA A 371 -35.17 13.57 -11.49
C ALA A 371 -35.16 13.73 -13.02
N VAL A 372 -35.91 12.89 -13.75
CA VAL A 372 -36.08 13.00 -15.21
C VAL A 372 -36.76 14.32 -15.56
N VAL A 373 -37.83 14.69 -14.85
CA VAL A 373 -38.58 15.93 -15.07
C VAL A 373 -37.71 17.17 -14.86
N HIS A 374 -36.96 17.22 -13.77
CA HIS A 374 -36.06 18.34 -13.50
C HIS A 374 -34.93 18.44 -14.53
N ALA A 375 -34.40 17.30 -14.99
CA ALA A 375 -33.42 17.28 -16.07
C ALA A 375 -34.02 17.81 -17.38
N LEU A 376 -35.22 17.37 -17.76
CA LEU A 376 -35.94 17.87 -18.95
C LEU A 376 -36.22 19.37 -18.86
N ASN A 377 -36.68 19.85 -17.71
CA ASN A 377 -36.96 21.27 -17.50
C ASN A 377 -35.67 22.10 -17.60
N ALA A 378 -34.56 21.64 -17.01
CA ALA A 378 -33.26 22.29 -17.13
C ALA A 378 -32.75 22.31 -18.58
N MET A 379 -32.94 21.23 -19.34
CA MET A 379 -32.59 21.17 -20.77
C MET A 379 -33.43 22.15 -21.59
N ALA A 380 -34.74 22.26 -21.33
CA ALA A 380 -35.63 23.21 -21.99
C ALA A 380 -35.20 24.67 -21.72
N GLN A 381 -34.88 25.01 -20.47
CA GLN A 381 -34.39 26.34 -20.08
C GLN A 381 -33.01 26.66 -20.68
N SER A 382 -32.11 25.68 -20.76
CA SER A 382 -30.79 25.83 -21.39
C SER A 382 -30.90 26.10 -22.90
N ARG A 383 -31.76 25.36 -23.61
CA ARG A 383 -32.05 25.59 -25.03
C ARG A 383 -32.64 26.98 -25.28
N GLN A 384 -33.51 27.48 -24.39
CA GLN A 384 -34.01 28.86 -24.47
C GLN A 384 -32.89 29.90 -24.30
N LYS A 385 -31.95 29.69 -23.36
CA LYS A 385 -30.77 30.58 -23.19
C LYS A 385 -29.81 30.52 -24.40
N HIS A 386 -29.63 29.34 -25.00
CA HIS A 386 -28.75 29.17 -26.15
C HIS A 386 -29.32 29.80 -27.43
N ASN A 387 -30.65 29.83 -27.59
CA ASN A 387 -31.32 30.54 -28.69
C ASN A 387 -31.31 32.07 -28.51
N LEU A 388 -31.06 32.58 -27.30
CA LEU A 388 -30.94 34.01 -26.99
C LEU A 388 -29.49 34.52 -26.98
N MET A 389 -28.48 33.65 -27.13
CA MET A 389 -27.05 34.00 -27.08
C MET A 389 -26.27 33.36 -28.25
N VAL A 390 -26.52 33.84 -29.47
CA VAL A 390 -25.50 33.92 -30.53
C VAL A 390 -24.98 35.36 -30.57
N ASP A 391 -24.50 35.87 -29.44
CA ASP A 391 -23.32 36.74 -29.41
C ASP A 391 -22.81 36.84 -27.97
N ARG A 392 -21.49 36.92 -27.85
CA ARG A 392 -20.70 37.21 -26.64
C ARG A 392 -20.31 36.05 -25.71
N LYS A 393 -19.12 35.53 -26.03
CA LYS A 393 -18.02 35.05 -25.17
C LYS A 393 -18.28 34.91 -23.66
N ARG A 394 -18.07 33.68 -23.19
CA ARG A 394 -17.50 33.23 -21.90
C ARG A 394 -17.63 34.22 -20.75
N LEU A 395 -18.60 33.95 -19.88
CA LEU A 395 -18.50 34.27 -18.46
C LEU A 395 -18.56 32.96 -17.67
N GLN A 396 -17.44 32.59 -17.04
CA GLN A 396 -17.44 31.61 -15.97
C GLN A 396 -18.31 32.16 -14.84
N SER A 397 -19.35 31.42 -14.46
CA SER A 397 -20.15 31.73 -13.28
C SER A 397 -19.53 31.06 -12.05
N PRO A 398 -19.30 31.78 -10.94
CA PRO A 398 -19.03 31.18 -9.65
C PRO A 398 -20.36 30.88 -8.97
N TYR A 399 -20.80 29.62 -9.04
CA TYR A 399 -21.82 29.09 -8.13
C TYR A 399 -21.19 27.99 -7.28
N GLN A 400 -20.51 28.39 -6.20
CA GLN A 400 -20.41 27.53 -5.02
C GLN A 400 -21.54 27.96 -4.08
N LEU A 401 -22.63 27.18 -4.05
CA LEU A 401 -23.66 27.38 -3.03
C LEU A 401 -23.14 26.91 -1.67
N ALA A 402 -23.29 27.77 -0.66
CA ALA A 402 -22.85 27.58 0.72
C ALA A 402 -23.61 26.49 1.51
N TRP A 403 -24.29 25.54 0.87
CA TRP A 403 -24.88 24.35 1.50
C TRP A 403 -24.03 23.08 1.35
N GLN A 404 -22.85 23.19 0.74
CA GLN A 404 -21.96 22.05 0.50
C GLN A 404 -20.92 21.80 1.60
N THR A 405 -21.04 22.44 2.77
CA THR A 405 -20.27 22.09 3.98
C THR A 405 -21.20 21.41 4.98
N ARG A 406 -21.22 20.07 4.90
CA ARG A 406 -21.89 19.22 5.89
C ARG A 406 -21.22 19.42 7.26
N PRO A 407 -21.96 19.60 8.37
CA PRO A 407 -21.37 19.50 9.70
C PRO A 407 -20.88 18.06 9.89
N VAL A 408 -19.61 17.90 10.23
CA VAL A 408 -19.00 16.58 10.42
C VAL A 408 -19.10 16.27 11.93
N SER A 409 -19.99 15.34 12.29
CA SER A 409 -20.03 14.80 13.66
C SER A 409 -18.95 13.74 13.79
N VAL A 410 -17.80 14.12 14.34
CA VAL A 410 -16.70 13.21 14.69
C VAL A 410 -16.53 13.17 16.20
N CYS A 411 -16.35 11.97 16.77
CA CYS A 411 -16.12 11.78 18.21
C CYS A 411 -14.80 12.42 18.67
N THR A 412 -13.81 12.45 17.79
CA THR A 412 -12.52 13.10 18.02
C THR A 412 -12.07 13.73 16.69
N GLU A 413 -11.49 14.93 16.75
CA GLU A 413 -10.96 15.59 15.56
C GLU A 413 -9.85 14.75 14.91
N SER A 414 -9.67 14.90 13.60
CA SER A 414 -8.66 14.14 12.86
C SER A 414 -7.26 14.36 13.43
N CYS A 415 -6.50 13.29 13.60
CA CYS A 415 -5.17 13.40 14.15
C CYS A 415 -4.25 14.20 13.22
N PRO A 416 -3.46 15.16 13.76
CA PRO A 416 -2.48 15.88 12.97
C PRO A 416 -1.35 14.94 12.54
N PRO A 417 -0.63 15.27 11.44
CA PRO A 417 0.59 14.57 11.07
C PRO A 417 1.57 14.51 12.26
N GLY A 418 2.30 13.41 12.39
CA GLY A 418 3.15 13.11 13.55
C GLY A 418 2.52 12.22 14.62
N SER A 419 1.22 11.99 14.53
CA SER A 419 0.45 11.16 15.45
C SER A 419 -0.30 10.04 14.72
N SER A 420 -0.56 8.93 15.41
CA SER A 420 -1.42 7.85 14.96
C SER A 420 -2.61 7.68 15.90
N LYS A 421 -3.67 7.07 15.39
CA LYS A 421 -4.87 6.75 16.17
C LYS A 421 -4.60 5.61 17.13
N LYS A 422 -5.05 5.76 18.38
CA LYS A 422 -5.16 4.67 19.34
C LYS A 422 -6.59 4.63 19.87
N VAL A 423 -7.28 3.52 19.64
CA VAL A 423 -8.66 3.34 20.11
C VAL A 423 -8.70 3.49 21.64
N LYS A 424 -9.67 4.24 22.16
CA LYS A 424 -9.92 4.34 23.59
C LYS A 424 -10.54 3.05 24.10
N GLU A 425 -9.94 2.44 25.11
CA GLU A 425 -10.51 1.25 25.75
C GLU A 425 -11.85 1.62 26.42
N GLY A 426 -12.93 0.95 25.99
CA GLY A 426 -14.28 1.14 26.54
C GLY A 426 -15.20 2.09 25.75
N GLU A 427 -14.71 2.76 24.71
CA GLU A 427 -15.49 3.65 23.82
C GLU A 427 -15.67 3.02 22.42
N PRO A 428 -16.61 3.50 21.57
CA PRO A 428 -16.77 3.04 20.19
C PRO A 428 -15.49 3.24 19.34
N PHE A 429 -15.25 2.37 18.34
CA PHE A 429 -13.99 2.34 17.55
C PHE A 429 -13.63 3.67 16.84
N CYS A 430 -14.64 4.52 16.57
CA CYS A 430 -14.45 5.83 15.95
C CYS A 430 -13.87 6.88 16.91
N CYS A 431 -13.95 6.64 18.23
CA CYS A 431 -13.36 7.45 19.28
C CYS A 431 -11.94 6.98 19.60
N HIS A 432 -10.96 7.82 19.29
CA HIS A 432 -9.56 7.47 19.40
C HIS A 432 -8.77 8.61 20.03
N ASP A 433 -7.67 8.28 20.68
CA ASP A 433 -6.65 9.24 21.08
C ASP A 433 -5.60 9.39 19.98
N CYS A 434 -5.14 10.61 19.75
CA CYS A 434 -3.99 10.88 18.90
C CYS A 434 -2.72 10.70 19.72
N ILE A 435 -2.05 9.57 19.52
CA ILE A 435 -0.77 9.28 20.17
C ILE A 435 0.39 9.68 19.25
N PRO A 436 1.46 10.29 19.78
CA PRO A 436 2.62 10.61 18.96
C PRO A 436 3.29 9.33 18.46
N CYS A 437 3.76 9.35 17.21
CA CYS A 437 4.41 8.18 16.60
C CYS A 437 5.59 7.68 17.45
N PRO A 438 5.84 6.36 17.51
CA PRO A 438 7.03 5.82 18.17
C PRO A 438 8.32 6.23 17.43
N ASN A 439 9.47 6.13 18.10
CA ASN A 439 10.75 6.53 17.53
C ASN A 439 11.09 5.70 16.29
N GLY A 440 11.51 6.35 15.20
CA GLY A 440 11.84 5.69 13.93
C GLY A 440 10.68 5.61 12.92
N LYS A 441 9.45 5.94 13.34
CA LYS A 441 8.27 6.01 12.47
C LYS A 441 7.72 7.44 12.37
N ILE A 442 7.02 7.72 11.28
CA ILE A 442 6.35 9.00 10.98
C ILE A 442 4.89 8.80 10.60
N SER A 443 4.12 9.89 10.61
CA SER A 443 2.78 10.00 10.06
C SER A 443 2.73 11.29 9.25
N ASP A 444 2.82 11.18 7.92
CA ASP A 444 2.84 12.34 7.00
C ASP A 444 1.44 12.78 6.56
N GLN A 445 0.46 11.90 6.72
CA GLN A 445 -0.94 12.16 6.43
C GLN A 445 -1.72 12.44 7.71
N LYS A 446 -2.77 13.26 7.60
CA LYS A 446 -3.75 13.39 8.67
C LYS A 446 -4.45 12.05 8.88
N ASP A 447 -4.74 11.74 10.14
CA ASP A 447 -5.66 10.67 10.50
C ASP A 447 -5.18 9.23 10.19
N MET A 448 -3.87 8.99 10.17
CA MET A 448 -3.30 7.64 9.98
C MET A 448 -3.58 6.69 11.15
N ASN A 449 -3.90 5.44 10.81
CA ASN A 449 -4.15 4.37 11.79
C ASN A 449 -2.85 3.85 12.44
N ASP A 450 -1.75 3.76 11.70
CA ASP A 450 -0.43 3.38 12.21
C ASP A 450 0.66 4.22 11.54
N CYS A 451 1.78 4.39 12.24
CA CYS A 451 2.92 5.14 11.75
C CYS A 451 3.81 4.28 10.85
N VAL A 452 4.34 4.90 9.79
CA VAL A 452 5.17 4.26 8.77
C VAL A 452 6.65 4.57 8.97
N THR A 453 7.53 3.67 8.53
CA THR A 453 8.98 3.91 8.55
C THR A 453 9.42 4.75 7.35
N CYS A 454 10.40 5.63 7.54
CA CYS A 454 10.99 6.39 6.43
C CYS A 454 11.72 5.46 5.45
N VAL A 455 11.67 5.81 4.16
CA VAL A 455 12.46 5.17 3.10
C VAL A 455 13.96 5.34 3.37
N ASP A 456 14.77 4.37 2.95
CA ASP A 456 16.23 4.36 3.13
C ASP A 456 16.87 5.69 2.71
N GLY A 457 17.77 6.19 3.57
CA GLY A 457 18.44 7.48 3.40
C GLY A 457 17.70 8.69 4.00
N LYS A 458 16.53 8.48 4.61
CA LYS A 458 15.79 9.54 5.34
C LYS A 458 15.51 9.12 6.79
N TYR A 459 15.27 10.10 7.66
CA TYR A 459 14.95 9.90 9.07
C TYR A 459 13.77 10.79 9.51
N PRO A 460 13.01 10.41 10.56
CA PRO A 460 11.90 11.20 11.07
C PRO A 460 12.33 12.58 11.58
N ASN A 461 11.60 13.64 11.22
CA ASN A 461 11.79 14.95 11.84
C ASN A 461 11.35 14.96 13.33
N LYS A 462 11.63 16.04 14.05
CA LYS A 462 11.30 16.18 15.48
C LYS A 462 9.80 16.04 15.76
N ASN A 463 8.96 16.47 14.83
CA ASN A 463 7.50 16.39 14.92
C ASN A 463 6.93 15.06 14.43
N LYS A 464 7.77 14.18 13.87
CA LYS A 464 7.43 12.89 13.25
C LYS A 464 6.41 12.99 12.10
N ASP A 465 6.29 14.16 11.49
CA ASP A 465 5.35 14.45 10.38
C ASP A 465 5.98 14.30 8.99
N SER A 466 7.32 14.19 8.91
CA SER A 466 8.04 14.18 7.64
C SER A 466 9.38 13.48 7.77
N CYS A 467 9.83 12.92 6.64
CA CYS A 467 11.14 12.29 6.52
C CYS A 467 12.17 13.31 5.99
N ILE A 468 13.17 13.61 6.80
CA ILE A 468 14.31 14.48 6.45
C ILE A 468 15.42 13.61 5.85
N PRO A 469 16.10 14.02 4.77
CA PRO A 469 17.29 13.33 4.28
C PRO A 469 18.36 13.29 5.38
N LYS A 470 18.96 12.12 5.58
CA LYS A 470 20.09 11.98 6.51
C LYS A 470 21.31 12.72 5.95
N ASP A 471 22.08 13.35 6.82
CA ASP A 471 23.31 14.03 6.42
C ASP A 471 24.42 13.02 6.12
N THR A 472 25.23 13.28 5.09
CA THR A 472 26.35 12.39 4.74
C THR A 472 27.52 12.62 5.69
N ASN A 473 27.95 11.58 6.41
CA ASN A 473 29.09 11.58 7.30
C ASN A 473 30.31 10.93 6.63
N PHE A 474 31.27 11.77 6.24
CA PHE A 474 32.59 11.38 5.76
C PHE A 474 33.61 12.45 6.19
N LEU A 475 34.90 12.08 6.23
CA LEU A 475 35.97 13.00 6.62
C LEU A 475 36.21 14.02 5.49
N PHE A 476 35.80 15.28 5.70
CA PHE A 476 35.80 16.31 4.65
C PHE A 476 36.92 17.36 4.83
N TYR A 477 37.51 17.84 3.73
CA TYR A 477 38.58 18.84 3.77
C TYR A 477 38.18 20.20 4.35
N GLY A 478 36.90 20.54 4.42
CA GLY A 478 36.44 21.79 5.02
C GLY A 478 36.08 21.70 6.50
N GLU A 479 36.15 20.53 7.14
CA GLU A 479 35.90 20.41 8.57
C GLU A 479 37.20 20.54 9.39
N PRO A 480 37.16 21.02 10.65
CA PRO A 480 38.36 21.25 11.44
C PRO A 480 39.27 20.02 11.59
N LEU A 481 38.67 18.83 11.73
CA LEU A 481 39.38 17.57 11.84
C LEU A 481 40.13 17.23 10.53
N GLY A 482 39.47 17.35 9.38
CA GLY A 482 40.08 17.10 8.07
C GLY A 482 41.19 18.11 7.76
N ILE A 483 40.97 19.40 8.03
CA ILE A 483 41.95 20.47 7.84
C ILE A 483 43.20 20.21 8.69
N SER A 484 43.01 19.88 9.97
CA SER A 484 44.13 19.66 10.88
C SER A 484 44.98 18.44 10.47
N LEU A 485 44.35 17.31 10.15
CA LEU A 485 45.06 16.11 9.70
C LEU A 485 45.80 16.32 8.37
N ALA A 486 45.16 16.97 7.39
CA ALA A 486 45.81 17.30 6.12
C ALA A 486 47.01 18.25 6.31
N SER A 487 46.85 19.27 7.16
CA SER A 487 47.92 20.23 7.46
C SER A 487 49.12 19.57 8.16
N ILE A 488 48.87 18.65 9.09
CA ILE A 488 49.91 17.87 9.77
C ILE A 488 50.64 16.97 8.76
N ALA A 489 49.90 16.26 7.90
CA ALA A 489 50.47 15.41 6.86
C ALA A 489 51.38 16.19 5.90
N LEU A 490 50.91 17.34 5.40
CA LEU A 490 51.70 18.22 4.53
C LEU A 490 52.94 18.77 5.24
N SER A 491 52.82 19.17 6.51
CA SER A 491 53.94 19.66 7.32
C SER A 491 55.02 18.58 7.48
N PHE A 492 54.65 17.34 7.83
CA PHE A 492 55.61 16.25 7.94
C PHE A 492 56.20 15.83 6.58
N SER A 493 55.42 15.89 5.50
CA SER A 493 55.94 15.65 4.16
C SER A 493 57.02 16.68 3.77
N LEU A 494 56.81 17.97 4.09
CA LEU A 494 57.77 19.04 3.85
C LEU A 494 59.04 18.84 4.68
N ILE A 495 58.90 18.52 5.97
CA ILE A 495 60.05 18.21 6.85
C ILE A 495 60.84 17.03 6.29
N THR A 496 60.17 15.97 5.86
CA THR A 496 60.82 14.78 5.29
C THR A 496 61.54 15.11 3.98
N ALA A 497 60.95 15.92 3.11
CA ALA A 497 61.57 16.39 1.88
C ALA A 497 62.82 17.25 2.15
N MET A 498 62.78 18.13 3.17
CA MET A 498 63.95 18.92 3.60
C MET A 498 65.08 18.02 4.15
N VAL A 499 64.73 17.01 4.95
CA VAL A 499 65.71 16.03 5.45
C VAL A 499 66.32 15.24 4.30
N LEU A 500 65.50 14.75 3.36
CA LEU A 500 65.96 14.05 2.15
C LEU A 500 66.88 14.94 1.31
N GLY A 501 66.50 16.19 1.06
CA GLY A 501 67.34 17.17 0.35
C GLY A 501 68.67 17.44 1.04
N THR A 502 68.68 17.51 2.38
CA THR A 502 69.90 17.67 3.17
C THR A 502 70.84 16.47 3.00
N TYR A 503 70.29 15.25 3.06
CA TYR A 503 71.03 14.01 2.87
C TYR A 503 71.55 13.84 1.43
N LEU A 504 70.82 14.30 0.42
CA LEU A 504 71.28 14.33 -0.97
C LEU A 504 72.41 15.35 -1.16
N LYS A 505 72.26 16.57 -0.65
CA LYS A 505 73.29 17.62 -0.71
C LYS A 505 74.59 17.20 -0.02
N HIS A 506 74.49 16.49 1.11
CA HIS A 506 75.64 16.04 1.91
C HIS A 506 75.99 14.55 1.67
N HIS A 507 75.64 14.00 0.50
CA HIS A 507 75.85 12.58 0.18
C HIS A 507 77.32 12.13 0.33
N ASN A 508 78.31 13.00 0.10
CA ASN A 508 79.71 12.59 0.22
C ASN A 508 80.26 12.57 1.66
N THR A 509 79.47 12.99 2.64
CA THR A 509 79.92 13.10 4.04
C THR A 509 80.02 11.72 4.74
N PRO A 510 81.00 11.54 5.65
CA PRO A 510 81.24 10.25 6.29
C PRO A 510 80.06 9.77 7.16
N ILE A 511 79.28 10.69 7.73
CA ILE A 511 78.07 10.35 8.51
C ILE A 511 77.01 9.70 7.62
N VAL A 512 76.79 10.22 6.40
CA VAL A 512 75.80 9.65 5.47
C VAL A 512 76.31 8.32 4.91
N LYS A 513 77.60 8.23 4.53
CA LYS A 513 78.22 6.98 4.04
C LYS A 513 78.21 5.85 5.06
N ALA A 514 78.47 6.15 6.33
CA ALA A 514 78.42 5.17 7.43
C ALA A 514 76.99 4.65 7.69
N ASN A 515 75.97 5.42 7.30
CA ASN A 515 74.56 5.13 7.50
C ASN A 515 73.90 4.40 6.32
N ASN A 516 74.66 3.63 5.53
CA ASN A 516 74.18 2.88 4.35
C ASN A 516 73.21 3.68 3.46
N GLN A 517 73.78 4.53 2.61
CA GLN A 517 73.11 5.63 1.89
C GLN A 517 71.84 5.21 1.14
N ASP A 518 71.86 4.05 0.47
CA ASP A 518 70.73 3.58 -0.34
C ASP A 518 69.51 3.25 0.54
N LEU A 519 69.71 2.58 1.68
CA LEU A 519 68.63 2.28 2.62
C LEU A 519 68.06 3.55 3.25
N ALA A 520 68.93 4.52 3.56
CA ALA A 520 68.50 5.81 4.09
C ALA A 520 67.64 6.58 3.09
N TYR A 521 67.99 6.58 1.80
CA TYR A 521 67.18 7.19 0.74
C TYR A 521 65.87 6.47 0.52
N MET A 522 65.89 5.14 0.40
CA MET A 522 64.68 4.34 0.24
C MET A 522 63.71 4.55 1.41
N LEU A 523 64.21 4.57 2.65
CA LEU A 523 63.39 4.82 3.83
C LEU A 523 62.83 6.25 3.86
N LEU A 524 63.62 7.28 3.52
CA LEU A 524 63.12 8.67 3.48
C LEU A 524 62.08 8.88 2.39
N VAL A 525 62.24 8.27 1.21
CA VAL A 525 61.25 8.29 0.14
C VAL A 525 59.98 7.54 0.56
N ALA A 526 60.11 6.38 1.19
CA ALA A 526 58.96 5.64 1.72
C ALA A 526 58.21 6.45 2.78
N LEU A 527 58.91 7.09 3.72
CA LEU A 527 58.29 7.95 4.74
C LEU A 527 57.60 9.18 4.12
N LEU A 528 58.20 9.80 3.09
CA LEU A 528 57.55 10.87 2.35
C LEU A 528 56.22 10.40 1.73
N LEU A 529 56.23 9.23 1.10
CA LEU A 529 55.03 8.61 0.54
C LEU A 529 54.03 8.20 1.64
N CYS A 530 54.47 7.77 2.82
CA CYS A 530 53.60 7.50 3.97
C CYS A 530 52.84 8.75 4.43
N PHE A 531 53.50 9.92 4.46
CA PHE A 531 52.82 11.17 4.82
C PHE A 531 51.86 11.64 3.73
N LEU A 532 52.13 11.34 2.44
CA LEU A 532 51.24 11.72 1.34
C LEU A 532 50.07 10.74 1.15
N CYS A 533 50.24 9.46 1.51
CA CYS A 533 49.22 8.42 1.29
C CYS A 533 47.96 8.59 2.16
N VAL A 534 48.00 9.44 3.19
CA VAL A 534 46.81 9.78 3.99
C VAL A 534 45.90 10.77 3.29
N LEU A 535 46.38 11.53 2.28
CA LEU A 535 45.54 12.53 1.61
C LEU A 535 44.34 11.90 0.88
N PRO A 536 44.48 10.78 0.14
CA PRO A 536 43.34 10.05 -0.42
C PRO A 536 42.33 9.52 0.59
N PHE A 537 42.64 9.48 1.91
CA PHE A 537 41.70 9.09 2.95
C PHE A 537 40.72 10.21 3.31
N ILE A 538 41.05 11.46 2.96
CA ILE A 538 40.25 12.66 3.24
C ILE A 538 39.49 13.02 1.96
N GLY A 539 38.19 13.26 2.07
CA GLY A 539 37.30 13.56 0.95
C GLY A 539 36.30 12.45 0.65
N GLN A 540 35.51 12.66 -0.39
CA GLN A 540 34.41 11.76 -0.74
C GLN A 540 34.94 10.44 -1.32
N PRO A 541 34.46 9.28 -0.84
CA PRO A 541 34.90 7.97 -1.33
C PRO A 541 34.44 7.76 -2.78
N GLN A 542 35.39 7.85 -3.71
CA GLN A 542 35.22 7.49 -5.10
C GLN A 542 35.81 6.10 -5.36
N LYS A 543 35.42 5.48 -6.48
CA LYS A 543 35.92 4.16 -6.89
C LYS A 543 37.45 4.09 -6.90
N VAL A 544 38.11 5.11 -7.47
CA VAL A 544 39.57 5.18 -7.57
C VAL A 544 40.23 5.40 -6.20
N THR A 545 39.66 6.26 -5.36
CA THR A 545 40.22 6.54 -4.02
C THR A 545 40.10 5.31 -3.12
N CYS A 546 38.98 4.58 -3.16
CA CYS A 546 38.80 3.34 -2.39
C CYS A 546 39.83 2.27 -2.77
N LEU A 547 40.10 2.10 -4.06
CA LEU A 547 41.12 1.18 -4.56
C LEU A 547 42.53 1.56 -4.07
N LEU A 548 42.87 2.85 -4.10
CA LEU A 548 44.22 3.34 -3.81
C LEU A 548 44.54 3.44 -2.33
N ARG A 549 43.57 3.75 -1.46
CA ARG A 549 43.80 4.03 -0.03
C ARG A 549 44.56 2.91 0.68
N GLN A 550 43.91 1.75 0.81
CA GLN A 550 44.46 0.62 1.58
C GLN A 550 45.65 -0.05 0.89
N THR A 551 45.64 -0.11 -0.44
CA THR A 551 46.72 -0.73 -1.22
C THR A 551 48.00 0.09 -1.20
N THR A 552 47.89 1.41 -1.37
CA THR A 552 49.03 2.33 -1.28
C THR A 552 49.59 2.33 0.14
N PHE A 553 48.72 2.42 1.15
CA PHE A 553 49.11 2.32 2.55
C PHE A 553 49.91 1.03 2.82
N GLY A 554 49.35 -0.14 2.48
CA GLY A 554 49.98 -1.44 2.72
C GLY A 554 51.34 -1.61 2.02
N ILE A 555 51.46 -1.19 0.76
CA ILE A 555 52.72 -1.31 0.00
C ILE A 555 53.78 -0.37 0.55
N VAL A 556 53.46 0.91 0.73
CA VAL A 556 54.44 1.92 1.17
C VAL A 556 54.93 1.63 2.58
N PHE A 557 54.05 1.23 3.50
CA PHE A 557 54.45 0.84 4.85
C PHE A 557 55.32 -0.42 4.86
N SER A 558 55.05 -1.40 4.00
CA SER A 558 55.89 -2.61 3.89
C SER A 558 57.31 -2.25 3.45
N VAL A 559 57.46 -1.33 2.50
CA VAL A 559 58.76 -0.81 2.07
C VAL A 559 59.48 -0.10 3.23
N ALA A 560 58.77 0.74 3.99
CA ALA A 560 59.36 1.44 5.14
C ALA A 560 59.84 0.48 6.24
N VAL A 561 59.00 -0.46 6.67
CA VAL A 561 59.34 -1.44 7.72
C VAL A 561 60.43 -2.39 7.26
N SER A 562 60.41 -2.86 6.00
CA SER A 562 61.45 -3.72 5.45
C SER A 562 62.80 -3.00 5.34
N CYS A 563 62.81 -1.69 5.07
CA CYS A 563 64.03 -0.87 5.12
C CYS A 563 64.60 -0.79 6.54
N VAL A 564 63.74 -0.65 7.56
CA VAL A 564 64.20 -0.67 8.97
C VAL A 564 64.73 -2.05 9.35
N LEU A 565 64.05 -3.14 8.95
CA LEU A 565 64.52 -4.51 9.17
C LEU A 565 65.87 -4.78 8.48
N ALA A 566 66.01 -4.37 7.22
CA ALA A 566 67.27 -4.50 6.48
C ALA A 566 68.40 -3.69 7.15
N LYS A 567 68.07 -2.51 7.71
CA LYS A 567 69.01 -1.66 8.44
C LYS A 567 69.41 -2.27 9.78
N THR A 568 68.49 -2.83 10.57
CA THR A 568 68.81 -3.50 11.84
C THR A 568 69.67 -4.74 11.60
N ILE A 569 69.32 -5.57 10.62
CA ILE A 569 70.12 -6.74 10.23
C ILE A 569 71.51 -6.29 9.76
N ALA A 570 71.63 -5.23 8.97
CA ALA A 570 72.93 -4.72 8.54
C ALA A 570 73.83 -4.31 9.73
N VAL A 571 73.25 -3.66 10.76
CA VAL A 571 73.98 -3.30 11.99
C VAL A 571 74.41 -4.54 12.78
N VAL A 572 73.52 -5.52 12.94
CA VAL A 572 73.82 -6.78 13.64
C VAL A 572 74.89 -7.60 12.91
N VAL A 573 74.78 -7.72 11.58
CA VAL A 573 75.74 -8.44 10.73
C VAL A 573 77.10 -7.73 10.74
N ALA A 574 77.14 -6.39 10.69
CA ALA A 574 78.39 -5.63 10.79
C ALA A 574 79.12 -5.88 12.12
N PHE A 575 78.38 -5.94 13.24
CA PHE A 575 78.95 -6.29 14.54
C PHE A 575 79.41 -7.76 14.61
N MET A 576 78.60 -8.71 14.14
CA MET A 576 78.99 -10.12 14.17
C MET A 576 80.17 -10.45 13.23
N ALA A 577 80.39 -9.63 12.21
CA ALA A 577 81.53 -9.76 11.29
C ALA A 577 82.86 -9.27 11.88
N THR A 578 82.87 -8.49 12.98
CA THR A 578 84.11 -8.11 13.67
C THR A 578 84.65 -9.23 14.56
N LYS A 579 83.86 -10.27 14.85
CA LYS A 579 84.32 -11.46 15.58
C LYS A 579 85.20 -12.36 14.68
N PRO A 580 86.44 -12.71 15.08
CA PRO A 580 87.32 -13.55 14.28
C PRO A 580 86.70 -14.94 14.04
N GLY A 581 86.75 -15.43 12.79
CA GLY A 581 86.20 -16.74 12.39
C GLY A 581 84.73 -16.78 11.95
N SER A 582 84.01 -15.65 11.93
CA SER A 582 82.58 -15.61 11.58
C SER A 582 82.30 -15.79 10.07
N LYS A 583 81.47 -16.77 9.71
CA LYS A 583 80.98 -16.97 8.32
C LYS A 583 80.15 -15.78 7.80
N MET A 584 79.62 -14.94 8.69
CA MET A 584 78.78 -13.77 8.35
C MET A 584 79.55 -12.64 7.66
N ARG A 585 80.89 -12.69 7.60
CA ARG A 585 81.71 -11.71 6.88
C ARG A 585 81.40 -11.65 5.38
N THR A 586 80.97 -12.77 4.79
CA THR A 586 80.55 -12.85 3.37
C THR A 586 79.19 -12.19 3.10
N TRP A 587 78.39 -11.96 4.15
CA TRP A 587 77.05 -11.38 4.07
C TRP A 587 77.04 -9.86 4.30
N VAL A 588 78.19 -9.27 4.65
CA VAL A 588 78.34 -7.82 4.84
C VAL A 588 78.31 -7.13 3.47
N GLY A 589 77.19 -6.52 3.10
CA GLY A 589 77.12 -5.71 1.88
C GLY A 589 75.73 -5.23 1.50
N LYS A 590 75.68 -4.26 0.56
CA LYS A 590 74.43 -3.69 -0.01
C LYS A 590 73.47 -4.76 -0.54
N ARG A 591 74.00 -5.83 -1.15
CA ARG A 591 73.20 -6.91 -1.76
C ARG A 591 72.21 -7.55 -0.77
N LEU A 592 72.63 -7.84 0.46
CA LEU A 592 71.76 -8.47 1.45
C LEU A 592 70.57 -7.56 1.80
N SER A 593 70.84 -6.29 2.08
CA SER A 593 69.82 -5.33 2.44
C SER A 593 68.82 -5.07 1.30
N THR A 594 69.29 -4.95 0.06
CA THR A 594 68.41 -4.78 -1.10
C THR A 594 67.53 -6.02 -1.32
N THR A 595 68.10 -7.24 -1.21
CA THR A 595 67.32 -8.50 -1.35
C THR A 595 66.20 -8.60 -0.31
N ILE A 596 66.46 -8.20 0.95
CA ILE A 596 65.44 -8.19 2.01
C ILE A 596 64.29 -7.24 1.64
N VAL A 597 64.61 -5.99 1.29
CA VAL A 597 63.60 -4.97 0.95
C VAL A 597 62.77 -5.40 -0.26
N THR A 598 63.40 -5.89 -1.33
CA THR A 598 62.70 -6.33 -2.54
C THR A 598 61.83 -7.56 -2.28
N SER A 599 62.32 -8.55 -1.53
CA SER A 599 61.57 -9.77 -1.21
C SER A 599 60.32 -9.47 -0.37
N CYS A 600 60.47 -8.68 0.69
CA CYS A 600 59.34 -8.31 1.55
C CYS A 600 58.30 -7.47 0.81
N SER A 601 58.75 -6.49 0.02
CA SER A 601 57.87 -5.60 -0.72
C SER A 601 57.11 -6.34 -1.84
N LEU A 602 57.78 -7.27 -2.54
CA LEU A 602 57.15 -8.07 -3.60
C LEU A 602 56.06 -9.00 -3.05
N THR A 603 56.29 -9.56 -1.86
CA THR A 603 55.30 -10.39 -1.17
C THR A 603 54.03 -9.57 -0.88
N GLN A 604 54.18 -8.36 -0.32
CA GLN A 604 53.03 -7.49 -0.04
C GLN A 604 52.32 -7.04 -1.33
N ALA A 605 53.08 -6.68 -2.37
CA ALA A 605 52.51 -6.32 -3.67
C ALA A 605 51.72 -7.49 -4.29
N GLY A 606 52.18 -8.73 -4.13
CA GLY A 606 51.47 -9.93 -4.54
C GLY A 606 50.13 -10.09 -3.81
N ILE A 607 50.12 -9.96 -2.48
CA ILE A 607 48.89 -10.03 -1.67
C ILE A 607 47.90 -8.94 -2.10
N CYS A 608 48.35 -7.69 -2.26
CA CYS A 608 47.51 -6.59 -2.74
C CYS A 608 46.97 -6.83 -4.16
N THR A 609 47.76 -7.41 -5.06
CA THR A 609 47.34 -7.70 -6.44
C THR A 609 46.25 -8.77 -6.46
N VAL A 610 46.39 -9.83 -5.67
CA VAL A 610 45.35 -10.87 -5.51
C VAL A 610 44.07 -10.25 -4.96
N TRP A 611 44.18 -9.41 -3.92
CA TRP A 611 43.02 -8.74 -3.32
C TRP A 611 42.27 -7.86 -4.32
N LEU A 612 42.99 -7.03 -5.08
CA LEU A 612 42.39 -6.20 -6.13
C LEU A 612 41.78 -7.00 -7.29
N ALA A 613 42.33 -8.17 -7.60
CA ALA A 613 41.84 -9.01 -8.70
C ALA A 613 40.58 -9.80 -8.32
N THR A 614 40.47 -10.29 -7.08
CA THR A 614 39.35 -11.15 -6.66
C THR A 614 38.20 -10.36 -6.07
N SER A 615 38.48 -9.35 -5.23
CA SER A 615 37.46 -8.65 -4.45
C SER A 615 37.94 -7.22 -4.13
N PRO A 616 38.00 -6.33 -5.14
CA PRO A 616 38.50 -4.97 -4.96
C PRO A 616 37.61 -4.14 -4.03
N PRO A 617 38.17 -3.23 -3.23
CA PRO A 617 37.39 -2.28 -2.45
C PRO A 617 36.50 -1.39 -3.31
N PHE A 618 35.28 -1.13 -2.84
CA PHE A 618 34.29 -0.33 -3.56
C PHE A 618 33.59 0.68 -2.62
N PRO A 619 33.11 1.82 -3.15
CA PRO A 619 32.37 2.79 -2.35
C PRO A 619 31.01 2.20 -1.94
N ASP A 620 30.70 2.27 -0.66
CA ASP A 620 29.49 1.72 -0.06
C ASP A 620 28.79 2.78 0.80
N VAL A 621 27.50 2.58 1.03
CA VAL A 621 26.62 3.55 1.71
C VAL A 621 25.93 2.85 2.86
N ASP A 622 26.44 3.03 4.07
CA ASP A 622 25.80 2.49 5.27
C ASP A 622 24.71 3.44 5.77
N VAL A 623 23.46 3.01 5.56
CA VAL A 623 22.23 3.71 5.93
C VAL A 623 21.68 3.30 7.31
N HIS A 624 22.22 2.25 7.93
CA HIS A 624 21.63 1.60 9.10
C HIS A 624 22.42 1.85 10.40
N SER A 625 23.73 2.10 10.34
CA SER A 625 24.56 2.25 11.54
C SER A 625 24.29 3.53 12.36
N MET A 626 23.79 4.61 11.75
CA MET A 626 23.44 5.85 12.45
C MET A 626 22.04 6.36 12.07
N ILE A 627 21.30 6.85 13.07
CA ILE A 627 19.89 7.27 12.91
C ILE A 627 19.78 8.55 12.07
N GLN A 628 20.69 9.50 12.25
CA GLN A 628 20.63 10.83 11.63
C GLN A 628 21.61 11.01 10.45
N GLU A 629 22.57 10.09 10.30
CA GLU A 629 23.68 10.25 9.37
C GLU A 629 23.81 9.01 8.45
N ILE A 630 24.16 9.24 7.19
CA ILE A 630 24.56 8.21 6.22
C ILE A 630 26.08 8.14 6.21
N ILE A 631 26.66 6.98 6.49
CA ILE A 631 28.10 6.82 6.43
C ILE A 631 28.48 6.47 4.99
N LEU A 632 29.27 7.35 4.35
CA LEU A 632 29.89 7.06 3.07
C LEU A 632 31.26 6.45 3.35
N GLU A 633 31.40 5.16 3.09
CA GLU A 633 32.61 4.40 3.37
C GLU A 633 33.14 3.66 2.14
N CYS A 634 34.36 3.12 2.27
CA CYS A 634 34.92 2.22 1.27
C CYS A 634 34.87 0.82 1.84
N ASN A 635 33.94 0.00 1.37
CA ASN A 635 33.88 -1.40 1.75
C ASN A 635 35.11 -2.14 1.21
N GLU A 636 35.79 -2.90 2.05
CA GLU A 636 37.03 -3.60 1.73
C GLU A 636 36.81 -4.79 0.77
N GLY A 637 35.56 -5.18 0.52
CA GLY A 637 35.15 -6.27 -0.37
C GLY A 637 35.38 -7.65 0.26
N SER A 638 36.62 -7.96 0.61
CA SER A 638 36.98 -9.20 1.32
C SER A 638 37.69 -8.90 2.62
N VAL A 639 36.96 -9.08 3.73
CA VAL A 639 37.46 -8.93 5.10
C VAL A 639 38.69 -9.82 5.33
N ALA A 640 38.68 -11.05 4.81
CA ALA A 640 39.80 -11.98 4.97
C ALA A 640 41.09 -11.46 4.30
N LEU A 641 41.00 -10.98 3.05
CA LEU A 641 42.16 -10.48 2.31
C LEU A 641 42.68 -9.16 2.89
N PHE A 642 41.80 -8.29 3.36
CA PHE A 642 42.18 -7.11 4.13
C PHE A 642 42.98 -7.46 5.38
N TYR A 643 42.51 -8.42 6.19
CA TYR A 643 43.28 -8.88 7.35
C TYR A 643 44.56 -9.63 6.98
N CYS A 644 44.66 -10.26 5.80
CA CYS A 644 45.92 -10.82 5.31
C CYS A 644 46.97 -9.72 5.05
N VAL A 645 46.57 -8.60 4.44
CA VAL A 645 47.44 -7.42 4.20
C VAL A 645 47.94 -6.84 5.53
N LEU A 646 47.04 -6.61 6.50
CA LEU A 646 47.40 -6.12 7.83
C LEU A 646 48.23 -7.13 8.63
N GLY A 647 47.91 -8.42 8.51
CA GLY A 647 48.61 -9.52 9.18
C GLY A 647 50.07 -9.64 8.71
N TYR A 648 50.33 -9.53 7.41
CA TYR A 648 51.70 -9.52 6.89
C TYR A 648 52.49 -8.29 7.36
N MET A 649 51.86 -7.11 7.36
CA MET A 649 52.43 -5.89 7.91
C MET A 649 52.78 -6.02 9.39
N GLY A 650 51.87 -6.60 10.18
CA GLY A 650 52.08 -6.90 11.60
C GLY A 650 53.22 -7.90 11.81
N PHE A 651 53.28 -8.96 11.00
CA PHE A 651 54.38 -9.94 11.04
C PHE A 651 55.74 -9.28 10.77
N LEU A 652 55.85 -8.46 9.72
CA LEU A 652 57.07 -7.69 9.42
C LEU A 652 57.46 -6.77 10.58
N ALA A 653 56.48 -6.09 11.19
CA ALA A 653 56.72 -5.21 12.33
C ALA A 653 57.22 -5.98 13.55
N ILE A 654 56.62 -7.13 13.88
CA ILE A 654 57.04 -7.99 14.99
C ILE A 654 58.47 -8.48 14.77
N VAL A 655 58.78 -9.07 13.61
CA VAL A 655 60.13 -9.55 13.28
C VAL A 655 61.14 -8.40 13.39
N SER A 656 60.81 -7.23 12.83
CA SER A 656 61.69 -6.08 12.90
C SER A 656 61.85 -5.52 14.30
N CYS A 657 60.81 -5.54 15.13
CA CYS A 657 60.88 -5.13 16.53
C CYS A 657 61.74 -6.10 17.34
N SER A 658 61.59 -7.42 17.15
CA SER A 658 62.42 -8.44 17.80
C SER A 658 63.89 -8.25 17.47
N VAL A 659 64.24 -8.13 16.19
CA VAL A 659 65.63 -7.91 15.76
C VAL A 659 66.17 -6.58 16.30
N ALA A 660 65.37 -5.51 16.28
CA ALA A 660 65.77 -4.21 16.83
C ALA A 660 66.01 -4.26 18.35
N PHE A 661 65.18 -5.00 19.09
CA PHE A 661 65.32 -5.18 20.53
C PHE A 661 66.61 -5.93 20.88
N PHE A 662 66.94 -7.01 20.16
CA PHE A 662 68.22 -7.70 20.33
C PHE A 662 69.42 -6.80 20.00
N ALA A 663 69.29 -5.96 18.96
CA ALA A 663 70.33 -5.01 18.57
C ALA A 663 70.60 -3.92 19.65
N ARG A 664 69.66 -3.66 20.57
CA ARG A 664 69.84 -2.69 21.67
C ARG A 664 70.97 -3.07 22.63
N ASN A 665 71.27 -4.37 22.76
CA ASN A 665 72.32 -4.87 23.66
C ASN A 665 73.73 -4.79 23.04
N LEU A 666 73.87 -4.22 21.84
CA LEU A 666 75.16 -3.94 21.23
C LEU A 666 75.90 -2.81 22.00
N PRO A 667 77.24 -2.87 22.13
CA PRO A 667 78.02 -1.94 22.94
C PRO A 667 77.87 -0.47 22.49
N ASP A 668 78.06 0.46 23.43
CA ASP A 668 77.77 1.91 23.32
C ASP A 668 78.49 2.65 22.18
N SER A 669 79.45 2.03 21.50
CA SER A 669 80.04 2.56 20.26
C SER A 669 79.01 2.68 19.13
N PHE A 670 77.88 1.97 19.19
CA PHE A 670 76.78 2.00 18.22
C PHE A 670 75.47 2.55 18.81
N ASN A 671 75.48 3.82 19.26
CA ASN A 671 74.26 4.54 19.69
C ASN A 671 73.10 4.50 18.67
N GLU A 672 73.38 4.19 17.39
CA GLU A 672 72.38 4.00 16.34
C GLU A 672 71.39 2.86 16.61
N ALA A 673 71.82 1.73 17.18
CA ALA A 673 70.94 0.60 17.43
C ALA A 673 69.85 0.92 18.47
N LYS A 674 70.18 1.76 19.46
CA LYS A 674 69.22 2.24 20.48
C LYS A 674 68.11 3.09 19.87
N TYR A 675 68.44 4.01 18.96
CA TYR A 675 67.44 4.85 18.28
C TYR A 675 66.53 4.03 17.36
N ILE A 676 67.08 3.01 16.67
CA ILE A 676 66.26 2.12 15.83
C ILE A 676 65.31 1.28 16.70
N ALA A 677 65.79 0.72 17.81
CA ALA A 677 64.95 -0.02 18.75
C ALA A 677 63.82 0.85 19.34
N MET A 678 64.14 2.09 19.74
CA MET A 678 63.13 3.05 20.21
C MET A 678 62.08 3.36 19.13
N SER A 679 62.51 3.54 17.89
CA SER A 679 61.61 3.82 16.77
C SER A 679 60.64 2.68 16.48
N MET A 680 61.11 1.42 16.53
CA MET A 680 60.28 0.25 16.28
C MET A 680 59.35 -0.07 17.46
N LEU A 681 59.79 0.20 18.69
CA LEU A 681 58.91 0.07 19.86
C LEU A 681 57.76 1.08 19.83
N LEU A 682 58.02 2.33 19.42
CA LEU A 682 56.99 3.35 19.22
C LEU A 682 56.07 3.01 18.02
N PHE A 683 56.63 2.46 16.94
CA PHE A 683 55.82 1.95 15.83
C PHE A 683 54.84 0.86 16.30
N CYS A 684 55.34 -0.17 16.99
CA CYS A 684 54.51 -1.27 17.47
C CYS A 684 53.46 -0.82 18.49
N SER A 685 53.78 0.11 19.39
CA SER A 685 52.81 0.59 20.38
C SER A 685 51.64 1.33 19.71
N VAL A 686 51.89 2.18 18.71
CA VAL A 686 50.84 2.88 17.95
C VAL A 686 49.88 1.88 17.30
N TRP A 687 50.41 0.83 16.65
CA TRP A 687 49.58 -0.18 15.99
C TRP A 687 48.85 -1.13 16.96
N LEU A 688 49.39 -1.37 18.15
CA LEU A 688 48.69 -2.11 19.21
C LEU A 688 47.47 -1.34 19.73
N PHE A 689 47.56 -0.02 19.89
CA PHE A 689 46.44 0.83 20.30
C PHE A 689 45.45 1.13 19.17
N PHE A 690 45.90 1.07 17.91
CA PHE A 690 45.05 1.28 16.75
C PHE A 690 43.87 0.28 16.70
N VAL A 691 44.12 -1.02 16.89
CA VAL A 691 43.10 -2.07 16.75
C VAL A 691 41.86 -1.83 17.65
N PRO A 692 42.00 -1.64 18.98
CA PRO A 692 40.83 -1.36 19.83
C PRO A 692 40.19 0.00 19.53
N ALA A 693 40.97 1.02 19.13
CA ALA A 693 40.42 2.33 18.76
C ALA A 693 39.62 2.28 17.45
N TYR A 694 40.08 1.51 16.46
CA TYR A 694 39.41 1.27 15.19
C TYR A 694 38.06 0.57 15.42
N LEU A 695 38.02 -0.48 16.24
CA LEU A 695 36.79 -1.23 16.53
C LEU A 695 35.77 -0.45 17.37
N SER A 696 36.23 0.54 18.16
CA SER A 696 35.37 1.35 19.04
C SER A 696 34.75 2.57 18.34
N THR A 697 35.37 3.02 17.25
CA THR A 697 34.93 4.22 16.52
C THR A 697 34.16 3.85 15.25
N LYS A 698 33.28 4.76 14.79
CA LYS A 698 32.46 4.58 13.57
C LYS A 698 32.52 5.80 12.68
N GLY A 699 32.23 5.61 11.39
CA GLY A 699 32.16 6.69 10.38
C GLY A 699 33.48 7.43 10.22
N LYS A 700 33.44 8.77 10.09
CA LYS A 700 34.63 9.60 9.85
C LYS A 700 35.72 9.48 10.92
N TYR A 701 35.37 9.15 12.16
CA TYR A 701 36.33 9.00 13.25
C TYR A 701 37.20 7.75 13.11
N MET A 702 36.65 6.67 12.54
CA MET A 702 37.41 5.44 12.23
C MET A 702 38.56 5.75 11.27
N VAL A 703 38.25 6.47 10.18
CA VAL A 703 39.23 6.93 9.19
C VAL A 703 40.26 7.88 9.82
N ALA A 704 39.84 8.79 10.70
CA ALA A 704 40.72 9.72 11.38
C ALA A 704 41.72 9.01 12.31
N VAL A 705 41.29 7.97 13.04
CA VAL A 705 42.16 7.14 13.89
C VAL A 705 43.22 6.41 13.07
N GLU A 706 42.85 5.91 11.89
CA GLU A 706 43.78 5.28 10.94
C GLU A 706 44.83 6.26 10.43
N ILE A 707 44.41 7.45 9.96
CA ILE A 707 45.32 8.52 9.54
C ILE A 707 46.27 8.90 10.67
N PHE A 708 45.76 9.05 11.90
CA PHE A 708 46.57 9.38 13.06
C PHE A 708 47.65 8.31 13.32
N ALA A 709 47.28 7.03 13.27
CA ALA A 709 48.23 5.92 13.45
C ALA A 709 49.33 5.93 12.36
N ILE A 710 48.95 6.20 11.11
CA ILE A 710 49.90 6.32 9.98
C ILE A 710 50.89 7.48 10.21
N LEU A 711 50.37 8.66 10.56
CA LEU A 711 51.19 9.86 10.79
C LEU A 711 52.11 9.68 12.01
N ALA A 712 51.59 9.19 13.12
CA ALA A 712 52.36 9.02 14.37
C ALA A 712 53.48 7.99 14.21
N SER A 713 53.20 6.84 13.60
CA SER A 713 54.19 5.78 13.38
C SER A 713 55.29 6.23 12.40
N SER A 714 54.93 6.94 11.33
CA SER A 714 55.89 7.50 10.36
C SER A 714 56.74 8.62 10.96
N ALA A 715 56.13 9.50 11.76
CA ALA A 715 56.84 10.55 12.49
C ALA A 715 57.83 9.97 13.52
N GLY A 716 57.47 8.87 14.17
CA GLY A 716 58.35 8.10 15.05
C GLY A 716 59.61 7.59 14.35
N LEU A 717 59.45 6.97 13.18
CA LEU A 717 60.57 6.49 12.36
C LEU A 717 61.46 7.65 11.89
N LEU A 718 60.87 8.74 11.40
CA LEU A 718 61.61 9.93 10.97
C LEU A 718 62.39 10.56 12.14
N GLY A 719 61.72 10.80 13.26
CA GLY A 719 62.25 11.45 14.44
C GLY A 719 63.36 10.65 15.11
N CYS A 720 63.15 9.37 15.39
CA CYS A 720 64.17 8.58 16.07
C CYS A 720 65.39 8.27 15.18
N ILE A 721 65.19 7.94 13.89
CA ILE A 721 66.28 7.45 13.04
C ILE A 721 67.08 8.60 12.41
N PHE A 722 66.41 9.67 11.95
CA PHE A 722 67.04 10.70 11.12
C PHE A 722 67.30 12.01 11.86
N PHE A 723 66.46 12.42 12.83
CA PHE A 723 66.62 13.69 13.53
C PHE A 723 67.99 13.86 14.22
N PRO A 724 68.53 12.87 14.98
CA PRO A 724 69.84 13.03 15.63
C PRO A 724 70.96 13.25 14.61
N LYS A 725 70.89 12.57 13.47
CA LYS A 725 71.89 12.64 12.39
C LYS A 725 71.77 13.93 11.58
N ALA A 726 70.55 14.35 11.26
CA ALA A 726 70.29 15.62 10.58
C ALA A 726 70.72 16.82 11.43
N PHE A 727 70.47 16.76 12.75
CA PHE A 727 70.90 17.79 13.69
C PHE A 727 72.43 17.95 13.72
N ILE A 728 73.18 16.84 13.72
CA ILE A 728 74.66 16.88 13.67
C ILE A 728 75.13 17.47 12.33
N ILE A 729 74.53 17.07 11.19
CA ILE A 729 74.92 17.55 9.86
C ILE A 729 74.69 19.07 9.72
N LEU A 730 73.57 19.59 10.23
CA LEU A 730 73.19 21.01 10.08
C LEU A 730 73.84 21.92 11.14
N PHE A 731 73.79 21.55 12.42
CA PHE A 731 74.17 22.43 13.53
C PHE A 731 75.56 22.14 14.09
N ARG A 732 76.15 20.96 13.82
CA ARG A 732 77.50 20.60 14.29
C ARG A 732 78.39 20.04 13.16
N PRO A 733 78.66 20.80 12.09
CA PRO A 733 79.45 20.34 10.96
C PRO A 733 80.90 19.94 11.32
N HIS A 734 81.43 20.42 12.46
CA HIS A 734 82.76 20.03 12.96
C HIS A 734 82.87 18.53 13.30
N LEU A 735 81.75 17.86 13.66
CA LEU A 735 81.69 16.43 13.94
C LEU A 735 81.61 15.56 12.67
N ASN A 736 81.54 16.19 11.48
CA ASN A 736 81.39 15.52 10.19
C ASN A 736 82.75 15.22 9.50
N LYS A 737 83.87 15.36 10.21
CA LYS A 737 85.22 15.04 9.71
C LYS A 737 85.60 13.59 10.03
N ARG A 738 86.22 12.90 9.06
CA ARG A 738 86.60 11.48 9.14
C ARG A 738 87.50 11.17 10.36
N GLU A 739 88.35 12.12 10.74
CA GLU A 739 89.33 12.00 11.84
C GLU A 739 88.70 11.89 13.23
N GLN A 740 87.53 12.48 13.48
CA GLN A 740 86.85 12.38 14.78
C GLN A 740 86.01 11.10 14.94
N LEU A 741 85.60 10.46 13.84
CA LEU A 741 84.87 9.18 13.88
C LEU A 741 85.79 8.00 14.23
N THR A 742 87.07 8.05 13.87
CA THR A 742 88.08 7.02 14.18
C THR A 742 88.70 7.15 15.58
N ARG A 743 88.63 8.33 16.21
CA ARG A 743 89.33 8.62 17.49
C ARG A 743 88.63 8.07 18.73
N LYS A 744 87.42 7.50 18.59
CA LYS A 744 86.66 6.83 19.68
C LYS A 744 86.87 5.30 19.75
N THR A 745 87.76 4.74 18.94
CA THR A 745 88.00 3.29 18.82
C THR A 745 89.34 2.84 19.41
N HIS A 746 89.80 3.50 20.48
CA HIS A 746 90.90 3.00 21.31
C HIS A 746 90.45 2.82 22.75
#